data_AF-A0AA36NLG0-F1
#
_entry.id   AF-A0AA36NLG0-F1
#
_cell.length_a   1.000
_cell.length_b   1.000
_cell.length_c   1.000
_cell.angle_alpha   90.00
_cell.angle_beta   90.00
_cell.angle_gamma   90.00
#
_symmetry.space_group_name_H-M   'P 1'
#
loop_
_entity.id
_entity.type
_entity.pdbx_description
1 polymer ?
#
loop_
_entity_poly.entity_id
_entity_poly.type
_entity_poly.pdbx_seq_one_letter_code
_entity_poly.pdbx_strand_id
1 'polypeptide(L)'
;MMRRKYWALAVLCASLVFLLYNRSFNICSTGLCSDRRIQPVRPVQAAETLPATTTRDPTPKSCLPAGMRVARTSAGFDMVVLEKDDIVSNDIYTKHEWEIARTEDMARRAGTTLPPGGTFLDIGANIGYYTLLFAQKGFNVIAVEAMTRNRQAIMGSLCLNPQLQERVTIVPAALVAPWEVDKGHCVVKSTNYKVNIGNGFLNCKQGESCQSGDENCQTVPVKTLDTVLEDLAPSSVDVVKMDVEVYECHVLAGGGSLFAHFQPKLLQIETAWGNTSACVHEQAEKHGYREQKFGGDTAMVRIGHEAPELQQAPADIGTSTQASSSTTLDPAPIFKQSVISTSTLSATPAGISDSMRNMCVPAGMRVAAVSAGFDMVVFSEDDLVSSEIVATQRWEIDNLEQMASKAGTTLPPGGTFLDIGANLGYYTLLFAQKGFNVIAVEAMTRNRQAIMGSLCLNPQLQERVTIVPAALVAPWEAFGRCVIQATPHRQSSGQLLCPKTCPDADCEEVALETLDAVLARLKPQGVAVAKIDIDLCRVLAGGESLFQYHPKILQIQTGQAKCALAVAVKHGYHALQGGAMLVDVGTDVPHSDAISTVSQAGSPALDRLTKCRPPGMRVASTSAGFDMVVLEKDDIVSNDIYMKHEWEIARPEDMARRAGTTLPPGGTFLDIGANIGYYTLLFAQKGFNVIAVEAMTRNRQAIMGSLCLNPQLQERVTIVPAALVAPWEVDKGHCVVKSTNYKVNIGNGFLNCKQGESCQSGDENCQTVPVKTLDTVLEDLAPSSVDVVKMDVEVYECHVLAGGGSLFAHFQPKLLQIETAWGNTSACVHEQAEKHGYREQKFGGDTAMVRIGHEAPELQQAPADIGTSTQASSSTTLDPAPIFKQSVISTSTLSTTPAGISDSMRDMCVPAGMRVATVSAGFHMVVLKSKDIVSQEIYSFHHWEVNDAEHMARRAGTTLPPGGTFLDIGANIGYYTLLFAQKGFNVIAVEAMTRNRQAIMGSLCLNPQLQERVTIVPAALVAPWEVDKGHCVVKSTNYKVNIGNGFLNCKQGESCQSGDENCQTVPVKTLDTVLEDLAPSSVDVVKMDVEVYECNVLAGGGSLFTHFHPKLLQIETAWGNASHCVQAAALQYGYSTKKVAGDTAMVSKPL
;
A
#
# COMPACT_ATOMS: atom_id res chain seq x y z
N MET A 1 76.26 31.47 -19.90
CA MET A 1 76.12 32.78 -19.22
C MET A 1 74.66 33.23 -19.39
N MET A 2 74.02 33.84 -18.38
CA MET A 2 72.59 34.24 -18.36
C MET A 2 71.59 33.05 -18.33
N ARG A 3 70.77 32.92 -17.27
CA ARG A 3 69.46 33.55 -16.95
C ARG A 3 68.26 32.96 -17.71
N ARG A 4 67.27 32.50 -16.92
CA ARG A 4 65.84 32.31 -17.27
C ARG A 4 65.53 31.42 -18.49
N LYS A 5 65.13 30.17 -18.24
CA LYS A 5 63.72 29.77 -18.12
C LYS A 5 63.61 28.28 -17.75
N TYR A 6 62.50 27.96 -17.09
CA TYR A 6 61.85 26.65 -16.92
C TYR A 6 62.43 25.46 -17.71
N TRP A 7 62.56 24.32 -17.02
CA TRP A 7 61.62 23.18 -17.10
C TRP A 7 61.92 22.29 -15.88
N ALA A 8 60.93 22.07 -15.00
CA ALA A 8 61.09 21.28 -13.78
C ALA A 8 60.08 20.12 -13.83
N LEU A 9 60.59 18.92 -14.05
CA LEU A 9 59.81 17.68 -14.03
C LEU A 9 60.65 16.57 -13.40
N ALA A 10 60.02 15.82 -12.50
CA ALA A 10 60.37 14.48 -12.02
C ALA A 10 61.67 14.27 -11.17
N VAL A 11 61.45 13.69 -9.97
CA VAL A 11 62.21 12.56 -9.38
C VAL A 11 63.62 12.88 -8.82
N LEU A 12 63.99 12.59 -7.56
CA LEU A 12 63.34 11.85 -6.44
C LEU A 12 63.84 12.35 -5.06
N CYS A 13 63.14 11.91 -3.99
CA CYS A 13 63.31 12.09 -2.53
C CYS A 13 64.73 12.16 -1.93
N ALA A 14 64.97 12.66 -0.70
CA ALA A 14 64.04 12.91 0.42
C ALA A 14 64.42 14.13 1.30
N SER A 15 63.42 14.80 1.87
CA SER A 15 63.49 15.99 2.74
C SER A 15 63.47 15.59 4.24
N LEU A 16 64.02 16.25 5.27
CA LEU A 16 64.41 17.65 5.57
C LEU A 16 63.25 18.69 5.58
N VAL A 17 63.10 19.64 6.53
CA VAL A 17 63.64 19.82 7.90
C VAL A 17 62.99 21.07 8.57
N PHE A 18 63.06 21.18 9.91
CA PHE A 18 62.88 22.38 10.77
C PHE A 18 61.47 23.03 10.88
N LEU A 19 61.00 23.59 12.01
CA LEU A 19 61.54 24.42 13.13
C LEU A 19 61.54 25.96 12.91
N LEU A 20 60.88 26.64 13.87
CA LEU A 20 61.08 28.02 14.39
C LEU A 20 60.27 29.22 13.83
N TYR A 21 60.12 30.20 14.74
CA TYR A 21 59.57 31.58 14.64
C TYR A 21 58.02 31.73 14.62
N ASN A 22 57.38 32.60 15.43
CA ASN A 22 57.91 33.54 16.46
C ASN A 22 56.89 33.90 17.57
N ARG A 23 57.37 34.47 18.70
CA ARG A 23 56.59 34.96 19.86
C ARG A 23 56.32 36.48 19.83
N SER A 24 55.29 36.90 20.58
CA SER A 24 55.30 38.01 21.57
C SER A 24 54.03 37.88 22.45
N PHE A 25 54.05 37.70 23.79
CA PHE A 25 54.51 38.55 24.92
C PHE A 25 53.62 39.82 25.13
N ASN A 26 53.25 40.27 26.36
CA ASN A 26 53.74 39.92 27.72
C ASN A 26 52.78 40.34 28.88
N ILE A 27 53.18 39.97 30.12
CA ILE A 27 52.77 40.48 31.48
C ILE A 27 51.42 39.93 32.02
N CYS A 28 51.18 39.59 33.31
CA CYS A 28 51.96 39.20 34.53
C CYS A 28 50.93 38.76 35.63
N SER A 29 51.23 38.09 36.77
CA SER A 29 52.34 37.20 37.22
C SER A 29 52.05 36.57 38.62
N THR A 30 52.69 35.42 38.91
CA THR A 30 52.88 34.74 40.24
C THR A 30 51.75 33.83 40.77
N GLY A 31 52.01 32.65 41.37
CA GLY A 31 53.26 31.88 41.50
C GLY A 31 53.12 30.65 42.42
N LEU A 32 54.05 29.68 42.28
CA LEU A 32 54.35 28.52 43.18
C LEU A 32 53.47 27.26 43.12
N CYS A 33 54.15 26.12 42.90
CA CYS A 33 53.65 24.75 43.00
C CYS A 33 53.91 24.16 44.41
N SER A 34 53.13 23.18 44.85
CA SER A 34 53.66 21.83 45.19
C SER A 34 52.60 20.83 45.70
N ASP A 35 52.55 19.67 45.02
CA ASP A 35 52.57 18.31 45.59
C ASP A 35 51.92 18.04 46.97
N ARG A 36 50.78 17.30 47.01
CA ARG A 36 50.65 15.95 47.64
C ARG A 36 49.21 15.40 47.83
N ARG A 37 49.07 14.11 47.47
CA ARG A 37 48.31 13.01 48.12
C ARG A 37 46.80 13.11 48.41
N ILE A 38 46.08 12.32 47.61
CA ILE A 38 44.91 11.46 47.91
C ILE A 38 44.65 11.16 49.41
N GLN A 39 43.40 11.31 49.86
CA GLN A 39 42.55 10.34 50.61
C GLN A 39 41.08 10.87 50.67
N PRO A 40 40.05 10.01 50.89
CA PRO A 40 38.69 10.25 50.39
C PRO A 40 37.66 10.74 51.43
N VAL A 41 36.50 11.20 50.96
CA VAL A 41 35.32 11.49 51.80
C VAL A 41 34.15 10.57 51.45
N ARG A 42 33.46 10.07 52.48
CA ARG A 42 32.31 9.15 52.43
C ARG A 42 30.96 9.90 52.51
N PRO A 43 29.80 9.24 52.26
CA PRO A 43 28.61 9.90 51.72
C PRO A 43 27.65 10.48 52.77
N VAL A 44 26.75 11.36 52.32
CA VAL A 44 25.53 11.79 53.03
C VAL A 44 24.33 11.74 52.08
N GLN A 45 23.12 11.55 52.64
CA GLN A 45 21.94 11.02 51.97
C GLN A 45 21.04 12.05 51.27
N ALA A 46 20.33 11.52 50.26
CA ALA A 46 18.97 11.80 49.80
C ALA A 46 18.21 13.10 50.19
N ALA A 47 17.73 13.75 49.11
CA ALA A 47 16.38 14.28 48.92
C ALA A 47 15.89 15.49 49.72
N GLU A 48 15.76 16.62 49.00
CA GLU A 48 14.62 17.53 49.14
C GLU A 48 14.19 18.05 47.77
N THR A 49 12.89 18.15 47.53
CA THR A 49 12.29 18.56 46.25
C THR A 49 12.09 20.08 46.18
N LEU A 50 12.50 20.71 45.07
CA LEU A 50 12.17 22.13 44.78
C LEU A 50 11.58 22.28 43.36
N PRO A 51 10.60 23.19 43.17
CA PRO A 51 9.85 23.30 41.92
C PRO A 51 10.62 24.06 40.82
N ALA A 52 10.28 23.75 39.57
CA ALA A 52 10.97 24.27 38.40
C ALA A 52 10.54 25.71 38.02
N THR A 53 11.30 26.71 38.48
CA THR A 53 11.41 28.01 37.80
C THR A 53 12.83 28.57 37.93
N THR A 54 13.71 28.27 36.97
CA THR A 54 14.95 29.03 36.75
C THR A 54 15.10 29.38 35.28
N THR A 55 15.11 30.67 34.99
CA THR A 55 15.64 31.22 33.74
C THR A 55 17.12 30.86 33.66
N ARG A 56 17.50 29.94 32.77
CA ARG A 56 18.91 29.55 32.58
C ARG A 56 19.66 30.55 31.72
N ASP A 57 20.95 30.70 32.02
CA ASP A 57 21.91 31.61 31.39
C ASP A 57 21.96 31.51 29.85
N PRO A 58 22.44 32.58 29.17
CA PRO A 58 22.75 32.50 27.75
C PRO A 58 23.80 31.42 27.48
N THR A 59 23.47 30.48 26.59
CA THR A 59 24.34 29.37 26.15
C THR A 59 25.77 29.83 25.85
N PRO A 60 26.82 29.18 26.39
CA PRO A 60 28.20 29.57 26.13
C PRO A 60 28.53 29.48 24.63
N LYS A 61 28.75 30.65 23.99
CA LYS A 61 29.15 30.73 22.56
C LYS A 61 30.43 29.93 22.24
N SER A 62 31.23 29.60 23.25
CA SER A 62 32.43 28.75 23.13
C SER A 62 32.16 27.30 22.78
N CYS A 63 30.95 26.77 23.05
CA CYS A 63 30.60 25.38 22.78
C CYS A 63 30.04 25.14 21.36
N LEU A 64 29.86 26.19 20.55
CA LEU A 64 29.16 26.13 19.27
C LEU A 64 30.14 26.29 18.08
N PRO A 65 30.42 25.22 17.30
CA PRO A 65 31.20 25.33 16.08
C PRO A 65 30.49 26.17 15.00
N ALA A 66 31.25 26.71 14.05
CA ALA A 66 30.69 27.52 12.97
C ALA A 66 29.75 26.69 12.06
N GLY A 67 28.61 27.26 11.67
CA GLY A 67 27.60 26.57 10.85
C GLY A 67 26.79 25.50 11.60
N MET A 68 26.71 25.61 12.93
CA MET A 68 25.94 24.74 13.81
C MET A 68 25.09 25.56 14.79
N ARG A 69 23.97 24.98 15.23
CA ARG A 69 23.00 25.58 16.16
C ARG A 69 22.71 24.63 17.33
N VAL A 70 22.13 25.15 18.41
CA VAL A 70 21.67 24.31 19.54
C VAL A 70 20.23 23.84 19.29
N ALA A 71 20.00 22.54 19.42
CA ALA A 71 18.69 21.90 19.51
C ALA A 71 18.42 21.44 20.96
N ARG A 72 17.17 21.48 21.40
CA ARG A 72 16.74 20.84 22.66
C ARG A 72 16.15 19.48 22.35
N THR A 73 16.50 18.45 23.12
CA THR A 73 15.95 17.11 22.94
C THR A 73 14.82 16.80 23.93
N SER A 74 13.88 15.94 23.53
CA SER A 74 12.81 15.39 24.39
C SER A 74 13.39 14.54 25.54
N ALA A 75 14.58 13.96 25.35
CA ALA A 75 15.37 13.27 26.36
C ALA A 75 15.96 14.19 27.45
N GLY A 76 15.96 15.51 27.26
CA GLY A 76 16.36 16.48 28.29
C GLY A 76 17.84 16.84 28.33
N PHE A 77 18.57 16.63 27.24
CA PHE A 77 19.88 17.24 26.99
C PHE A 77 19.82 18.25 25.83
N ASP A 78 20.66 19.27 25.87
CA ASP A 78 20.86 20.19 24.74
C ASP A 78 21.92 19.61 23.80
N MET A 79 21.76 19.79 22.48
CA MET A 79 22.63 19.17 21.48
C MET A 79 23.05 20.21 20.43
N VAL A 80 24.29 20.14 19.98
CA VAL A 80 24.77 20.88 18.82
C VAL A 80 24.42 20.10 17.55
N VAL A 81 23.72 20.75 16.63
CA VAL A 81 23.25 20.17 15.36
C VAL A 81 23.63 21.09 14.20
N LEU A 82 23.68 20.57 12.97
CA LEU A 82 24.06 21.35 11.79
C LEU A 82 22.95 22.37 11.43
N GLU A 83 23.31 23.57 10.97
CA GLU A 83 22.34 24.65 10.75
C GLU A 83 21.40 24.44 9.55
N LYS A 84 21.89 23.78 8.50
CA LYS A 84 21.22 23.64 7.20
C LYS A 84 21.59 22.31 6.57
N ASP A 85 20.75 21.87 5.63
CA ASP A 85 21.05 20.84 4.64
C ASP A 85 21.42 19.46 5.23
N ASP A 86 20.95 19.17 6.45
CA ASP A 86 21.15 17.90 7.16
C ASP A 86 19.82 17.34 7.71
N ILE A 87 19.48 16.09 7.43
CA ILE A 87 18.16 15.52 7.81
C ILE A 87 18.11 15.26 9.31
N VAL A 88 19.13 14.61 9.86
CA VAL A 88 19.21 14.25 11.29
C VAL A 88 19.17 15.51 12.16
N SER A 89 19.95 16.53 11.81
CA SER A 89 19.95 17.82 12.50
C SER A 89 18.63 18.58 12.40
N ASN A 90 17.90 18.46 11.28
CA ASN A 90 16.60 19.11 11.12
C ASN A 90 15.50 18.39 11.92
N ASP A 91 15.51 17.06 11.95
CA ASP A 91 14.57 16.27 12.75
C ASP A 91 14.82 16.47 14.25
N ILE A 92 16.07 16.40 14.73
CA ILE A 92 16.39 16.71 16.14
C ILE A 92 16.01 18.14 16.51
N TYR A 93 16.18 19.11 15.61
CA TYR A 93 15.82 20.51 15.87
C TYR A 93 14.31 20.77 15.90
N THR A 94 13.52 20.06 15.07
CA THR A 94 12.09 20.33 14.88
C THR A 94 11.15 19.36 15.61
N LYS A 95 11.56 18.09 15.77
CA LYS A 95 10.83 17.03 16.47
C LYS A 95 11.36 16.78 17.89
N HIS A 96 12.53 17.33 18.22
CA HIS A 96 13.24 17.14 19.50
C HIS A 96 13.81 15.72 19.72
N GLU A 97 13.79 14.84 18.72
CA GLU A 97 14.29 13.47 18.80
C GLU A 97 14.75 12.92 17.46
N TRP A 98 15.52 11.83 17.51
CA TRP A 98 15.91 11.03 16.35
C TRP A 98 15.63 9.56 16.65
N GLU A 99 14.67 8.99 15.90
CA GLU A 99 14.20 7.59 15.95
C GLU A 99 13.61 7.07 17.27
N ILE A 100 14.19 7.40 18.42
CA ILE A 100 13.76 7.02 19.77
C ILE A 100 13.84 8.23 20.71
N ALA A 101 12.92 8.33 21.67
CA ALA A 101 12.98 9.36 22.71
C ALA A 101 13.73 8.87 23.96
N ARG A 102 13.79 7.54 24.18
CA ARG A 102 14.37 6.90 25.37
C ARG A 102 15.10 5.62 24.99
N THR A 103 16.14 5.27 25.74
CA THR A 103 16.93 4.05 25.48
C THR A 103 16.09 2.76 25.60
N GLU A 104 15.06 2.73 26.45
CA GLU A 104 14.12 1.60 26.54
C GLU A 104 13.31 1.36 25.26
N ASP A 105 13.17 2.37 24.39
CA ASP A 105 12.48 2.21 23.10
C ASP A 105 13.31 1.31 22.16
N MET A 106 14.65 1.35 22.24
CA MET A 106 15.57 0.45 21.52
C MET A 106 15.35 -1.02 21.94
N ALA A 107 15.40 -1.29 23.25
CA ALA A 107 15.24 -2.65 23.77
C ALA A 107 13.81 -3.18 23.57
N ARG A 108 12.78 -2.33 23.68
CA ARG A 108 11.39 -2.73 23.39
C ARG A 108 11.19 -3.14 21.92
N ARG A 109 11.79 -2.40 20.97
CA ARG A 109 11.77 -2.77 19.54
C ARG A 109 12.45 -4.10 19.26
N ALA A 110 13.50 -4.41 20.02
CA ALA A 110 14.21 -5.69 19.98
C ALA A 110 13.63 -6.77 20.93
N GLY A 111 12.46 -6.55 21.56
CA GLY A 111 11.82 -7.54 22.44
C GLY A 111 12.71 -7.99 23.61
N THR A 112 13.52 -7.10 24.16
CA THR A 112 14.51 -7.39 25.22
C THR A 112 14.54 -6.27 26.26
N THR A 113 15.51 -6.34 27.18
CA THR A 113 15.74 -5.37 28.25
C THR A 113 17.17 -4.86 28.21
N LEU A 114 17.38 -3.55 28.39
CA LEU A 114 18.74 -3.01 28.58
C LEU A 114 19.31 -3.42 29.94
N PRO A 115 20.63 -3.57 30.08
CA PRO A 115 21.27 -3.64 31.39
C PRO A 115 21.13 -2.30 32.14
N PRO A 116 21.24 -2.28 33.48
CA PRO A 116 21.11 -1.05 34.29
C PRO A 116 22.27 -0.05 34.09
N GLY A 117 23.32 -0.46 33.39
CA GLY A 117 24.50 0.31 32.99
C GLY A 117 25.46 -0.63 32.25
N GLY A 118 26.56 -0.09 31.74
CA GLY A 118 27.54 -0.84 30.94
C GLY A 118 28.22 0.05 29.91
N THR A 119 28.77 -0.56 28.87
CA THR A 119 29.34 0.14 27.71
C THR A 119 28.38 0.06 26.52
N PHE A 120 28.03 1.22 25.96
CA PHE A 120 27.35 1.37 24.69
C PHE A 120 28.36 1.70 23.58
N LEU A 121 28.28 1.00 22.46
CA LEU A 121 29.16 1.18 21.31
C LEU A 121 28.34 1.74 20.15
N ASP A 122 28.61 2.99 19.80
CA ASP A 122 27.88 3.79 18.80
C ASP A 122 28.75 3.89 17.54
N ILE A 123 28.53 3.02 16.56
CA ILE A 123 29.33 2.90 15.34
C ILE A 123 28.62 3.63 14.21
N GLY A 124 29.25 4.70 13.71
CA GLY A 124 28.57 5.67 12.87
C GLY A 124 27.75 6.65 13.71
N ALA A 125 28.33 7.12 14.82
CA ALA A 125 27.65 7.96 15.80
C ALA A 125 27.09 9.28 15.21
N ASN A 126 27.52 9.67 14.01
CA ASN A 126 27.05 10.84 13.28
C ASN A 126 27.19 12.09 14.18
N ILE A 127 26.18 12.96 14.27
CA ILE A 127 26.22 14.11 15.18
C ILE A 127 26.08 13.75 16.68
N GLY A 128 25.81 12.49 17.03
CA GLY A 128 25.93 11.95 18.39
C GLY A 128 24.64 11.75 19.19
N TYR A 129 23.48 11.55 18.54
CA TYR A 129 22.20 11.52 19.26
C TYR A 129 22.10 10.32 20.21
N TYR A 130 22.35 9.11 19.68
CA TYR A 130 22.42 7.88 20.48
C TYR A 130 23.54 7.97 21.53
N THR A 131 24.71 8.50 21.16
CA THR A 131 25.82 8.77 22.07
C THR A 131 25.40 9.56 23.32
N LEU A 132 24.75 10.71 23.17
CA LEU A 132 24.32 11.51 24.33
C LEU A 132 23.16 10.85 25.10
N LEU A 133 22.22 10.22 24.39
CA LEU A 133 21.07 9.53 25.01
C LEU A 133 21.52 8.38 25.93
N PHE A 134 22.47 7.55 25.49
CA PHE A 134 23.01 6.46 26.31
C PHE A 134 23.96 6.96 27.42
N ALA A 135 24.76 8.00 27.16
CA ALA A 135 25.60 8.62 28.20
C ALA A 135 24.74 9.22 29.34
N GLN A 136 23.64 9.89 28.99
CA GLN A 136 22.68 10.45 29.97
C GLN A 136 21.97 9.34 30.76
N LYS A 137 21.68 8.19 30.13
CA LYS A 137 21.15 7.00 30.81
C LYS A 137 22.15 6.39 31.81
N GLY A 138 23.45 6.69 31.68
CA GLY A 138 24.50 6.26 32.60
C GLY A 138 25.46 5.21 32.03
N PHE A 139 25.39 4.92 30.72
CA PHE A 139 26.39 4.09 30.04
C PHE A 139 27.71 4.85 29.87
N ASN A 140 28.81 4.11 29.77
CA ASN A 140 30.02 4.60 29.13
C ASN A 140 29.86 4.41 27.62
N VAL A 141 30.22 5.38 26.80
CA VAL A 141 29.98 5.34 25.35
C VAL A 141 31.28 5.41 24.58
N ILE A 142 31.44 4.48 23.64
CA ILE A 142 32.47 4.55 22.60
C ILE A 142 31.77 4.98 21.31
N ALA A 143 31.99 6.23 20.90
CA ALA A 143 31.39 6.83 19.73
C ALA A 143 32.38 6.85 18.57
N VAL A 144 32.17 6.00 17.56
CA VAL A 144 33.05 5.90 16.38
C VAL A 144 32.44 6.71 15.24
N GLU A 145 33.14 7.77 14.82
CA GLU A 145 32.65 8.71 13.81
C GLU A 145 33.81 9.25 12.96
N ALA A 146 33.69 9.12 11.64
CA ALA A 146 34.76 9.39 10.69
C ALA A 146 34.82 10.86 10.22
N MET A 147 33.69 11.55 10.08
CA MET A 147 33.62 12.92 9.58
C MET A 147 33.98 13.93 10.69
N THR A 148 34.90 14.86 10.40
CA THR A 148 35.33 15.86 11.40
C THR A 148 34.20 16.79 11.83
N ARG A 149 33.30 17.14 10.90
CA ARG A 149 32.14 18.00 11.17
C ARG A 149 31.16 17.35 12.17
N ASN A 150 30.90 16.06 12.00
CA ASN A 150 30.04 15.28 12.89
C ASN A 150 30.64 15.20 14.30
N ARG A 151 31.94 14.86 14.41
CA ARG A 151 32.65 14.90 15.70
C ARG A 151 32.65 16.27 16.38
N GLN A 152 32.73 17.36 15.62
CA GLN A 152 32.61 18.72 16.17
C GLN A 152 31.22 18.97 16.79
N ALA A 153 30.15 18.41 16.20
CA ALA A 153 28.81 18.44 16.79
C ALA A 153 28.74 17.60 18.09
N ILE A 154 29.33 16.39 18.12
CA ILE A 154 29.43 15.59 19.36
C ILE A 154 30.19 16.37 20.45
N MET A 155 31.38 16.92 20.13
CA MET A 155 32.22 17.68 21.07
C MET A 155 31.52 18.94 21.57
N GLY A 156 30.82 19.67 20.71
CA GLY A 156 30.00 20.83 21.10
C GLY A 156 28.86 20.43 22.03
N SER A 157 28.20 19.30 21.74
CA SER A 157 27.13 18.74 22.58
C SER A 157 27.64 18.31 23.95
N LEU A 158 28.84 17.72 24.05
CA LEU A 158 29.48 17.41 25.34
C LEU A 158 29.91 18.68 26.09
N CYS A 159 30.33 19.75 25.40
CA CYS A 159 30.61 21.05 26.00
C CYS A 159 29.34 21.69 26.62
N LEU A 160 28.17 21.48 26.01
CA LEU A 160 26.87 21.88 26.59
C LEU A 160 26.44 20.97 27.76
N ASN A 161 26.96 19.74 27.84
CA ASN A 161 26.60 18.73 28.84
C ASN A 161 27.87 18.19 29.55
N PRO A 162 28.61 19.02 30.30
CA PRO A 162 29.89 18.63 30.89
C PRO A 162 29.79 17.40 31.81
N GLN A 163 28.61 17.16 32.43
CA GLN A 163 28.33 15.97 33.23
C GLN A 163 28.34 14.64 32.45
N LEU A 164 28.29 14.69 31.11
CA LEU A 164 28.36 13.52 30.23
C LEU A 164 29.77 13.31 29.64
N GLN A 165 30.65 14.32 29.73
CA GLN A 165 31.95 14.30 29.05
C GLN A 165 32.87 13.17 29.54
N GLU A 166 32.84 12.84 30.83
CA GLU A 166 33.63 11.72 31.40
C GLU A 166 33.14 10.33 30.94
N ARG A 167 31.94 10.24 30.35
CA ARG A 167 31.34 8.98 29.89
C ARG A 167 31.58 8.70 28.42
N VAL A 168 31.96 9.68 27.60
CA VAL A 168 32.00 9.55 26.14
C VAL A 168 33.42 9.60 25.60
N THR A 169 33.86 8.52 24.98
CA THR A 169 35.12 8.42 24.23
C THR A 169 34.82 8.48 22.73
N ILE A 170 35.36 9.47 22.03
CA ILE A 170 35.16 9.64 20.57
C ILE A 170 36.36 9.05 19.82
N VAL A 171 36.10 8.14 18.89
CA VAL A 171 37.09 7.49 18.03
C VAL A 171 37.05 8.11 16.62
N PRO A 172 38.08 8.86 16.19
CA PRO A 172 38.06 9.63 14.96
C PRO A 172 38.51 8.82 13.73
N ALA A 173 37.88 7.67 13.49
CA ALA A 173 38.22 6.76 12.40
C ALA A 173 36.97 6.15 11.74
N ALA A 174 37.10 5.75 10.48
CA ALA A 174 36.13 4.85 9.84
C ALA A 174 36.50 3.39 10.13
N LEU A 175 35.49 2.52 10.25
CA LEU A 175 35.70 1.09 10.48
C LEU A 175 35.64 0.31 9.16
N VAL A 176 36.59 -0.59 8.96
CA VAL A 176 36.73 -1.39 7.72
C VAL A 176 37.10 -2.85 8.02
N ALA A 177 37.00 -3.69 6.99
CA ALA A 177 37.42 -5.09 7.07
C ALA A 177 38.95 -5.24 7.17
N PRO A 178 39.47 -6.37 7.69
CA PRO A 178 40.92 -6.55 7.90
C PRO A 178 41.77 -6.35 6.64
N TRP A 179 41.28 -6.82 5.48
CA TRP A 179 41.95 -6.67 4.18
C TRP A 179 41.93 -5.24 3.61
N GLU A 180 41.37 -4.27 4.32
CA GLU A 180 41.34 -2.86 3.94
C GLU A 180 42.18 -1.95 4.85
N VAL A 181 42.66 -2.45 5.99
CA VAL A 181 43.44 -1.68 6.97
C VAL A 181 44.76 -1.21 6.37
N ASP A 182 45.42 -2.05 5.56
CA ASP A 182 46.70 -1.75 4.90
C ASP A 182 46.63 -0.52 3.96
N LYS A 183 45.42 -0.04 3.63
CA LYS A 183 45.22 1.22 2.90
C LYS A 183 45.54 2.45 3.76
N GLY A 184 45.50 2.34 5.08
CA GLY A 184 45.77 3.38 6.09
C GLY A 184 44.72 4.50 6.17
N HIS A 185 44.17 4.90 5.03
CA HIS A 185 43.13 5.91 4.89
C HIS A 185 42.11 5.53 3.83
N CYS A 186 40.89 6.05 3.96
CA CYS A 186 39.86 6.04 2.92
C CYS A 186 39.25 7.44 2.76
N VAL A 187 38.46 7.63 1.70
CA VAL A 187 37.67 8.86 1.51
C VAL A 187 36.28 8.64 2.09
N VAL A 188 35.82 9.56 2.94
CA VAL A 188 34.40 9.68 3.30
C VAL A 188 33.81 10.90 2.60
N LYS A 189 32.62 10.76 2.00
CA LYS A 189 31.95 11.85 1.28
C LYS A 189 30.44 11.79 1.45
N SER A 190 29.81 12.95 1.67
CA SER A 190 28.34 13.03 1.63
C SER A 190 27.83 12.84 0.19
N THR A 191 26.94 11.87 0.00
CA THR A 191 26.31 11.56 -1.30
C THR A 191 25.11 12.47 -1.61
N ASN A 192 24.80 13.41 -0.71
CA ASN A 192 23.71 14.37 -0.87
C ASN A 192 24.01 15.69 -0.15
N TYR A 193 25.10 16.35 -0.55
CA TYR A 193 25.65 17.59 0.02
C TYR A 193 24.70 18.82 0.04
N LYS A 194 23.47 18.71 -0.47
CA LYS A 194 22.42 19.74 -0.43
C LYS A 194 21.26 19.44 0.52
N VAL A 195 21.20 18.25 1.12
CA VAL A 195 20.04 17.82 1.94
C VAL A 195 20.42 16.93 3.13
N ASN A 196 21.50 16.15 3.07
CA ASN A 196 21.98 15.33 4.19
C ASN A 196 23.51 15.39 4.39
N ILE A 197 24.05 16.59 4.62
CA ILE A 197 25.51 16.84 4.69
C ILE A 197 26.28 16.05 5.77
N GLY A 198 25.60 15.55 6.81
CA GLY A 198 26.19 14.73 7.86
C GLY A 198 26.32 13.25 7.49
N ASN A 199 25.79 12.81 6.34
CA ASN A 199 25.91 11.42 5.93
C ASN A 199 27.28 11.08 5.34
N GLY A 200 27.85 9.94 5.78
CA GLY A 200 29.25 9.61 5.55
C GLY A 200 29.45 8.32 4.76
N PHE A 201 29.31 8.36 3.43
CA PHE A 201 29.62 7.19 2.61
C PHE A 201 31.13 7.01 2.47
N LEU A 202 31.61 5.82 2.82
CA LEU A 202 33.02 5.45 2.73
C LEU A 202 33.36 4.91 1.32
N ASN A 203 34.49 5.33 0.77
CA ASN A 203 35.08 4.77 -0.45
C ASN A 203 36.56 4.47 -0.20
N CYS A 204 36.89 3.17 -0.22
CA CYS A 204 38.22 2.64 0.01
C CYS A 204 38.90 2.14 -1.29
N LYS A 205 38.53 2.63 -2.47
CA LYS A 205 39.19 2.26 -3.73
C LYS A 205 40.55 2.93 -3.89
N GLN A 206 41.49 2.21 -4.49
CA GLN A 206 42.86 2.68 -4.66
C GLN A 206 42.93 3.82 -5.69
N GLY A 207 43.52 4.95 -5.30
CA GLY A 207 43.64 6.15 -6.16
C GLY A 207 42.53 7.20 -5.97
N GLU A 208 41.53 6.94 -5.14
CA GLU A 208 40.52 7.93 -4.75
C GLU A 208 41.10 9.01 -3.82
N SER A 209 40.72 10.27 -4.05
CA SER A 209 41.09 11.40 -3.21
C SER A 209 40.10 12.54 -3.37
N CYS A 210 39.79 13.27 -2.29
CA CYS A 210 38.99 14.49 -2.38
C CYS A 210 39.66 15.53 -3.29
N GLN A 211 38.94 16.00 -4.30
CA GLN A 211 39.45 17.02 -5.22
C GLN A 211 39.23 18.44 -4.64
N SER A 212 39.97 19.41 -5.18
CA SER A 212 39.81 20.81 -4.78
C SER A 212 38.43 21.32 -5.19
N GLY A 213 37.57 21.63 -4.20
CA GLY A 213 36.17 21.99 -4.41
C GLY A 213 35.16 20.89 -4.06
N ASP A 214 35.61 19.70 -3.64
CA ASP A 214 34.71 18.67 -3.09
C ASP A 214 34.21 19.04 -1.69
N GLU A 215 33.06 19.72 -1.63
CA GLU A 215 32.35 20.00 -0.38
C GLU A 215 31.95 18.71 0.35
N ASN A 216 32.11 18.70 1.67
CA ASN A 216 31.82 17.55 2.56
C ASN A 216 32.52 16.23 2.15
N CYS A 217 33.72 16.32 1.56
CA CYS A 217 34.63 15.19 1.35
C CYS A 217 35.82 15.28 2.33
N GLN A 218 36.23 14.16 2.93
CA GLN A 218 37.40 14.08 3.79
C GLN A 218 38.17 12.76 3.61
N THR A 219 39.50 12.82 3.56
CA THR A 219 40.36 11.65 3.81
C THR A 219 40.41 11.35 5.30
N VAL A 220 39.99 10.15 5.70
CA VAL A 220 39.86 9.70 7.10
C VAL A 220 40.77 8.50 7.37
N PRO A 221 41.32 8.36 8.60
CA PRO A 221 42.02 7.13 8.98
C PRO A 221 41.02 5.98 9.11
N VAL A 222 41.49 4.77 8.81
CA VAL A 222 40.71 3.54 8.98
C VAL A 222 41.27 2.66 10.08
N LYS A 223 40.39 1.89 10.74
CA LYS A 223 40.73 0.83 11.70
C LYS A 223 39.80 -0.37 11.49
N THR A 224 40.17 -1.54 11.99
CA THR A 224 39.15 -2.57 12.27
C THR A 224 38.42 -2.23 13.58
N LEU A 225 37.25 -2.84 13.81
CA LEU A 225 36.59 -2.74 15.10
C LEU A 225 37.44 -3.38 16.22
N ASP A 226 38.09 -4.52 15.94
CA ASP A 226 38.97 -5.20 16.89
C ASP A 226 40.15 -4.30 17.32
N THR A 227 40.76 -3.55 16.40
CA THR A 227 41.80 -2.56 16.75
C THR A 227 41.27 -1.47 17.67
N VAL A 228 40.03 -1.00 17.48
CA VAL A 228 39.42 0.01 18.37
C VAL A 228 39.11 -0.56 19.76
N LEU A 229 38.65 -1.81 19.83
CA LEU A 229 38.39 -2.49 21.09
C LEU A 229 39.69 -2.85 21.85
N GLU A 230 40.77 -3.17 21.12
CA GLU A 230 42.11 -3.38 21.69
C GLU A 230 42.69 -2.06 22.22
N ASP A 231 42.70 -0.99 21.41
CA ASP A 231 43.26 0.32 21.78
C ASP A 231 42.60 0.94 23.02
N LEU A 232 41.27 0.75 23.17
CA LEU A 232 40.50 1.31 24.27
C LEU A 232 40.38 0.35 25.47
N ALA A 233 40.62 -0.94 25.27
CA ALA A 233 40.49 -2.01 26.26
C ALA A 233 39.28 -1.87 27.21
N PRO A 234 38.03 -1.73 26.69
CA PRO A 234 36.86 -1.55 27.53
C PRO A 234 36.60 -2.81 28.36
N SER A 235 36.06 -2.64 29.57
CA SER A 235 35.76 -3.77 30.47
C SER A 235 34.55 -4.61 30.04
N SER A 236 33.74 -4.09 29.12
CA SER A 236 32.53 -4.70 28.56
C SER A 236 32.15 -3.98 27.26
N VAL A 237 31.36 -4.63 26.40
CA VAL A 237 30.54 -3.99 25.37
C VAL A 237 29.17 -4.67 25.45
N ASP A 238 28.16 -3.95 25.94
CA ASP A 238 26.88 -4.55 26.33
C ASP A 238 25.77 -4.30 25.30
N VAL A 239 25.82 -3.15 24.63
CA VAL A 239 24.82 -2.69 23.66
C VAL A 239 25.53 -1.99 22.50
N VAL A 240 25.11 -2.28 21.26
CA VAL A 240 25.70 -1.71 20.03
C VAL A 240 24.62 -1.07 19.16
N LYS A 241 24.87 0.11 18.59
CA LYS A 241 24.20 0.60 17.36
C LYS A 241 25.27 0.68 16.26
N MET A 242 24.92 0.22 15.07
CA MET A 242 25.75 0.30 13.87
C MET A 242 24.94 0.90 12.72
N ASP A 243 25.50 1.92 12.09
CA ASP A 243 24.87 2.74 11.07
C ASP A 243 25.96 3.40 10.20
N VAL A 244 26.47 2.69 9.18
CA VAL A 244 27.67 3.11 8.44
C VAL A 244 27.48 3.07 6.93
N GLU A 245 26.25 3.31 6.48
CA GLU A 245 25.89 3.57 5.09
C GLU A 245 26.43 2.46 4.14
N VAL A 246 26.02 1.21 4.41
CA VAL A 246 26.32 -0.03 3.64
C VAL A 246 27.69 -0.68 3.97
N TYR A 247 28.47 -0.13 4.90
CA TYR A 247 29.76 -0.72 5.33
C TYR A 247 29.64 -1.71 6.51
N GLU A 248 28.44 -2.04 6.99
CA GLU A 248 28.23 -2.79 8.24
C GLU A 248 28.91 -4.18 8.19
N CYS A 249 28.79 -4.90 7.07
CA CYS A 249 29.45 -6.19 6.87
C CYS A 249 30.99 -6.10 6.97
N HIS A 250 31.58 -4.98 6.52
CA HIS A 250 33.02 -4.76 6.59
C HIS A 250 33.45 -4.48 8.04
N VAL A 251 32.64 -3.75 8.80
CA VAL A 251 32.86 -3.54 10.24
C VAL A 251 32.77 -4.85 11.02
N LEU A 252 31.74 -5.67 10.74
CA LEU A 252 31.56 -6.99 11.35
C LEU A 252 32.71 -7.94 11.02
N ALA A 253 33.19 -7.95 9.77
CA ALA A 253 34.37 -8.73 9.36
C ALA A 253 35.66 -8.29 10.07
N GLY A 254 35.75 -7.02 10.49
CA GLY A 254 36.83 -6.48 11.32
C GLY A 254 36.54 -6.51 12.83
N GLY A 255 35.49 -7.21 13.28
CA GLY A 255 34.97 -7.14 14.66
C GLY A 255 34.84 -8.51 15.33
N GLY A 256 35.77 -9.43 15.08
CA GLY A 256 35.69 -10.80 15.61
C GLY A 256 35.68 -10.85 17.14
N SER A 257 36.38 -9.94 17.81
CA SER A 257 36.39 -9.83 19.28
C SER A 257 35.04 -9.37 19.86
N LEU A 258 34.22 -8.64 19.10
CA LEU A 258 32.88 -8.22 19.54
C LEU A 258 32.02 -9.45 19.90
N PHE A 259 32.07 -10.49 19.06
CA PHE A 259 31.33 -11.73 19.27
C PHE A 259 32.13 -12.79 20.04
N ALA A 260 33.45 -12.84 19.92
CA ALA A 260 34.26 -13.84 20.61
C ALA A 260 34.49 -13.52 22.09
N HIS A 261 34.67 -12.24 22.44
CA HIS A 261 35.05 -11.78 23.77
C HIS A 261 33.91 -11.05 24.48
N PHE A 262 33.34 -10.01 23.87
CA PHE A 262 32.41 -9.10 24.57
C PHE A 262 30.98 -9.61 24.60
N GLN A 263 30.51 -10.23 23.52
CA GLN A 263 29.20 -10.89 23.40
C GLN A 263 28.03 -10.00 23.90
N PRO A 264 27.84 -8.80 23.31
CA PRO A 264 26.83 -7.81 23.72
C PRO A 264 25.43 -8.41 23.80
N LYS A 265 24.58 -7.89 24.68
CA LYS A 265 23.20 -8.37 24.85
C LYS A 265 22.31 -8.00 23.66
N LEU A 266 22.56 -6.83 23.06
CA LEU A 266 21.79 -6.25 21.97
C LEU A 266 22.72 -5.53 20.98
N LEU A 267 22.58 -5.82 19.70
CA LEU A 267 23.10 -5.00 18.62
C LEU A 267 21.91 -4.56 17.75
N GLN A 268 21.82 -3.28 17.39
CA GLN A 268 20.90 -2.77 16.37
C GLN A 268 21.74 -2.30 15.18
N ILE A 269 21.46 -2.83 13.99
CA ILE A 269 22.25 -2.60 12.78
C ILE A 269 21.31 -2.15 11.67
N GLU A 270 21.65 -1.09 10.93
CA GLU A 270 20.89 -0.74 9.72
C GLU A 270 21.06 -1.84 8.67
N THR A 271 19.94 -2.34 8.13
CA THR A 271 19.91 -3.46 7.18
C THR A 271 19.08 -3.16 5.93
N ALA A 272 18.61 -1.92 5.77
CA ALA A 272 17.70 -1.50 4.70
C ALA A 272 18.35 -1.48 3.30
N TRP A 273 19.69 -1.47 3.24
CA TRP A 273 20.45 -1.21 2.03
C TRP A 273 21.48 -2.30 1.74
N GLY A 274 21.75 -2.53 0.45
CA GLY A 274 22.76 -3.48 -0.01
C GLY A 274 22.50 -4.94 0.41
N ASN A 275 23.57 -5.69 0.64
CA ASN A 275 23.51 -7.09 1.09
C ASN A 275 23.65 -7.23 2.62
N THR A 276 23.49 -6.13 3.37
CA THR A 276 23.79 -6.10 4.82
C THR A 276 22.92 -7.08 5.61
N SER A 277 21.64 -7.23 5.24
CA SER A 277 20.74 -8.19 5.90
C SER A 277 21.22 -9.64 5.85
N ALA A 278 21.96 -10.05 4.80
CA ALA A 278 22.49 -11.42 4.69
C ALA A 278 23.72 -11.65 5.58
N CYS A 279 24.63 -10.68 5.67
CA CYS A 279 25.83 -10.82 6.51
C CYS A 279 25.51 -10.69 8.01
N VAL A 280 24.50 -9.88 8.37
CA VAL A 280 23.98 -9.78 9.74
C VAL A 280 23.33 -11.09 10.17
N HIS A 281 22.52 -11.71 9.29
CA HIS A 281 21.96 -13.04 9.51
C HIS A 281 23.08 -14.09 9.71
N GLU A 282 24.09 -14.13 8.84
CA GLU A 282 25.25 -15.03 8.98
C GLU A 282 25.96 -14.87 10.32
N GLN A 283 26.23 -13.63 10.78
CA GLN A 283 26.87 -13.42 12.08
C GLN A 283 25.92 -13.77 13.25
N ALA A 284 24.60 -13.59 13.10
CA ALA A 284 23.61 -13.94 14.11
C ALA A 284 23.53 -15.45 14.33
N GLU A 285 23.42 -16.24 13.26
CA GLU A 285 23.44 -17.71 13.33
C GLU A 285 24.76 -18.21 13.91
N LYS A 286 25.89 -17.74 13.37
CA LYS A 286 27.23 -18.16 13.75
C LYS A 286 27.59 -17.88 15.21
N HIS A 287 27.02 -16.83 15.81
CA HIS A 287 27.36 -16.38 17.16
C HIS A 287 26.22 -16.50 18.19
N GLY A 288 25.09 -17.15 17.84
CA GLY A 288 24.02 -17.48 18.79
C GLY A 288 23.13 -16.29 19.18
N TYR A 289 22.73 -15.48 18.20
CA TYR A 289 21.79 -14.37 18.38
C TYR A 289 20.46 -14.68 17.68
N ARG A 290 19.35 -14.31 18.31
CA ARG A 290 18.05 -14.23 17.62
C ARG A 290 17.94 -12.87 16.92
N GLU A 291 17.37 -12.85 15.73
CA GLU A 291 17.11 -11.62 15.00
C GLU A 291 15.70 -11.09 15.28
N GLN A 292 15.54 -9.76 15.21
CA GLN A 292 14.26 -9.08 15.22
C GLN A 292 14.32 -7.83 14.35
N LYS A 293 13.59 -7.84 13.23
CA LYS A 293 13.57 -6.75 12.25
C LYS A 293 12.53 -5.70 12.60
N PHE A 294 12.86 -4.42 12.44
CA PHE A 294 11.91 -3.30 12.58
C PHE A 294 12.31 -2.13 11.68
N GLY A 295 11.42 -1.77 10.74
CA GLY A 295 11.74 -0.74 9.74
C GLY A 295 12.94 -1.17 8.88
N GLY A 296 13.94 -0.31 8.77
CA GLY A 296 15.20 -0.61 8.10
C GLY A 296 16.20 -1.42 8.94
N ASP A 297 15.99 -1.51 10.25
CA ASP A 297 16.98 -2.06 11.20
C ASP A 297 16.70 -3.52 11.53
N THR A 298 17.79 -4.26 11.77
CA THR A 298 17.76 -5.59 12.37
C THR A 298 18.43 -5.52 13.75
N ALA A 299 17.72 -5.96 14.79
CA ALA A 299 18.32 -6.20 16.08
C ALA A 299 18.76 -7.65 16.23
N MET A 300 20.01 -7.86 16.60
CA MET A 300 20.57 -9.11 17.08
C MET A 300 20.48 -9.13 18.61
N VAL A 301 19.75 -10.09 19.18
CA VAL A 301 19.60 -10.26 20.64
C VAL A 301 20.22 -11.58 21.06
N ARG A 302 21.14 -11.53 22.03
CA ARG A 302 21.89 -12.71 22.45
C ARG A 302 20.98 -13.77 23.08
N ILE A 303 21.08 -15.01 22.61
CA ILE A 303 20.36 -16.15 23.18
C ILE A 303 21.07 -16.56 24.48
N GLY A 304 20.33 -16.65 25.60
CA GLY A 304 20.88 -17.12 26.88
C GLY A 304 20.77 -16.18 28.09
N HIS A 305 19.92 -15.14 28.07
CA HIS A 305 19.68 -14.30 29.26
C HIS A 305 18.21 -14.01 29.61
N GLU A 306 17.27 -14.84 29.12
CA GLU A 306 15.94 -15.05 29.69
C GLU A 306 15.68 -16.57 29.87
N ALA A 307 14.58 -16.94 30.52
CA ALA A 307 14.36 -18.23 31.20
C ALA A 307 14.24 -19.49 30.25
N PRO A 308 14.15 -20.73 30.79
CA PRO A 308 14.79 -21.92 30.19
C PRO A 308 14.23 -22.44 28.86
N GLU A 309 15.12 -23.14 28.15
CA GLU A 309 15.01 -23.69 26.79
C GLU A 309 13.96 -24.80 26.60
N LEU A 310 13.59 -25.01 25.33
CA LEU A 310 13.49 -26.36 24.76
C LEU A 310 14.20 -26.41 23.41
N GLN A 311 15.26 -27.22 23.33
CA GLN A 311 16.16 -27.37 22.19
C GLN A 311 15.57 -28.29 21.10
N GLN A 312 15.81 -28.00 19.82
CA GLN A 312 16.03 -29.04 18.80
C GLN A 312 17.00 -28.55 17.71
N ALA A 313 17.95 -29.43 17.35
CA ALA A 313 18.76 -29.41 16.12
C ALA A 313 19.35 -30.83 15.92
N PRO A 314 19.83 -31.18 14.72
CA PRO A 314 19.07 -31.17 13.47
C PRO A 314 19.02 -32.59 12.84
N ALA A 315 18.32 -32.73 11.70
CA ALA A 315 18.21 -34.00 10.98
C ALA A 315 19.51 -34.38 10.23
N ASP A 316 19.73 -35.69 10.06
CA ASP A 316 20.84 -36.25 9.27
C ASP A 316 20.30 -36.95 8.01
N ILE A 317 21.11 -37.00 6.94
CA ILE A 317 20.64 -37.24 5.56
C ILE A 317 20.72 -38.73 5.17
N GLY A 318 19.63 -39.27 4.60
CA GLY A 318 19.57 -40.63 4.07
C GLY A 318 18.87 -40.72 2.70
N THR A 319 19.64 -40.95 1.63
CA THR A 319 19.13 -41.05 0.25
C THR A 319 18.47 -42.39 -0.08
N SER A 320 17.46 -42.44 -0.98
CA SER A 320 17.50 -43.27 -2.22
C SER A 320 16.20 -43.35 -3.06
N THR A 321 16.38 -43.30 -4.39
CA THR A 321 15.68 -44.02 -5.50
C THR A 321 14.15 -43.95 -5.73
N GLN A 322 13.81 -43.30 -6.85
CA GLN A 322 12.91 -43.72 -7.96
C GLN A 322 11.91 -44.90 -7.77
N ALA A 323 10.65 -44.69 -8.19
CA ALA A 323 10.09 -45.35 -9.39
C ALA A 323 8.75 -44.72 -9.85
N SER A 324 8.45 -44.88 -11.15
CA SER A 324 7.25 -44.38 -11.85
C SER A 324 6.03 -45.31 -11.78
N SER A 325 4.82 -44.77 -11.89
CA SER A 325 3.88 -45.15 -12.98
C SER A 325 2.59 -44.33 -12.97
N SER A 326 1.99 -44.18 -14.16
CA SER A 326 0.74 -43.46 -14.42
C SER A 326 -0.47 -44.39 -14.45
N THR A 327 -1.62 -43.92 -13.98
CA THR A 327 -2.93 -44.25 -14.57
C THR A 327 -3.98 -43.23 -14.15
N THR A 328 -4.72 -42.70 -15.14
CA THR A 328 -5.97 -41.94 -14.96
C THR A 328 -7.15 -42.90 -14.68
N LEU A 329 -8.24 -42.40 -14.06
CA LEU A 329 -9.63 -42.88 -14.25
C LEU A 329 -10.67 -41.97 -13.56
N ASP A 330 -11.91 -42.04 -14.05
CA ASP A 330 -13.02 -41.08 -13.89
C ASP A 330 -13.78 -41.05 -12.54
N PRO A 331 -14.58 -39.99 -12.26
CA PRO A 331 -15.31 -39.81 -10.99
C PRO A 331 -16.72 -40.43 -10.95
N ALA A 332 -17.12 -40.98 -9.79
CA ALA A 332 -18.49 -41.43 -9.46
C ALA A 332 -18.65 -41.70 -7.93
N PRO A 333 -19.87 -41.84 -7.38
CA PRO A 333 -21.12 -41.11 -7.65
C PRO A 333 -21.80 -40.57 -6.37
N ILE A 334 -22.81 -39.70 -6.52
CA ILE A 334 -23.61 -39.16 -5.39
C ILE A 334 -24.63 -40.20 -4.89
N PHE A 335 -24.59 -40.54 -3.59
CA PHE A 335 -25.54 -41.45 -2.95
C PHE A 335 -26.82 -40.74 -2.45
N LYS A 336 -27.98 -41.35 -2.71
CA LYS A 336 -29.28 -40.96 -2.13
C LYS A 336 -29.51 -41.68 -0.79
N GLN A 337 -30.11 -40.98 0.17
CA GLN A 337 -30.56 -41.57 1.44
C GLN A 337 -31.72 -42.55 1.23
N SER A 338 -31.70 -43.68 1.95
CA SER A 338 -32.85 -44.57 2.14
C SER A 338 -32.99 -44.93 3.62
N VAL A 339 -34.20 -44.73 4.17
CA VAL A 339 -34.54 -44.99 5.58
C VAL A 339 -34.62 -46.49 5.85
N ILE A 340 -34.09 -46.96 6.99
CA ILE A 340 -34.32 -48.29 7.54
C ILE A 340 -34.80 -48.16 8.99
N SER A 341 -35.83 -48.91 9.34
CA SER A 341 -36.55 -48.83 10.62
C SER A 341 -35.81 -49.47 11.80
N THR A 342 -36.10 -48.97 13.00
CA THR A 342 -35.51 -49.38 14.28
C THR A 342 -35.82 -50.80 14.72
N SER A 343 -34.81 -51.48 15.29
CA SER A 343 -35.00 -52.58 16.25
C SER A 343 -33.86 -52.62 17.28
N THR A 344 -34.21 -52.67 18.56
CA THR A 344 -33.25 -52.62 19.68
C THR A 344 -32.46 -53.92 19.84
N LEU A 345 -31.13 -53.82 19.88
CA LEU A 345 -30.24 -54.88 20.37
C LEU A 345 -29.11 -54.27 21.20
N SER A 346 -28.93 -54.79 22.43
CA SER A 346 -27.76 -54.55 23.25
C SER A 346 -26.69 -55.60 22.93
N ALA A 347 -25.48 -55.16 22.61
CA ALA A 347 -24.32 -56.04 22.48
C ALA A 347 -23.03 -55.32 22.87
N THR A 348 -22.13 -56.05 23.52
CA THR A 348 -20.72 -55.68 23.69
C THR A 348 -20.00 -55.63 22.34
N PRO A 349 -18.87 -54.92 22.20
CA PRO A 349 -18.23 -54.69 20.91
C PRO A 349 -17.68 -55.99 20.31
N ALA A 350 -18.40 -56.52 19.32
CA ALA A 350 -17.82 -57.44 18.34
C ALA A 350 -16.94 -56.62 17.39
N GLY A 351 -15.74 -57.11 17.10
CA GLY A 351 -14.81 -56.41 16.20
C GLY A 351 -15.41 -56.18 14.81
N ILE A 352 -15.06 -55.05 14.18
CA ILE A 352 -15.53 -54.68 12.85
C ILE A 352 -15.24 -55.82 11.85
N SER A 353 -16.29 -56.32 11.21
CA SER A 353 -16.16 -57.35 10.17
C SER A 353 -15.42 -56.81 8.94
N ASP A 354 -14.67 -57.68 8.24
CA ASP A 354 -13.97 -57.30 6.99
C ASP A 354 -14.94 -56.73 5.94
N SER A 355 -16.19 -57.20 5.92
CA SER A 355 -17.26 -56.64 5.09
C SER A 355 -17.62 -55.20 5.45
N MET A 356 -17.68 -54.83 6.73
CA MET A 356 -17.92 -53.44 7.14
C MET A 356 -16.68 -52.58 6.89
N ARG A 357 -15.47 -53.11 7.11
CA ARG A 357 -14.22 -52.41 6.80
C ARG A 357 -14.12 -52.07 5.30
N ASN A 358 -14.42 -53.02 4.42
CA ASN A 358 -14.38 -52.82 2.96
C ASN A 358 -15.49 -51.87 2.44
N MET A 359 -16.56 -51.66 3.21
CA MET A 359 -17.68 -50.78 2.83
C MET A 359 -17.53 -49.36 3.39
N CYS A 360 -17.04 -49.22 4.62
CA CYS A 360 -17.01 -47.96 5.36
C CYS A 360 -15.68 -47.22 5.31
N VAL A 361 -14.58 -47.85 4.88
CA VAL A 361 -13.24 -47.24 4.87
C VAL A 361 -12.84 -46.88 3.44
N PRO A 362 -12.74 -45.57 3.09
CA PRO A 362 -12.26 -45.14 1.77
C PRO A 362 -10.81 -45.54 1.48
N ALA A 363 -10.45 -45.57 0.20
CA ALA A 363 -9.08 -45.83 -0.23
C ALA A 363 -8.08 -44.80 0.37
N GLY A 364 -6.92 -45.28 0.81
CA GLY A 364 -5.92 -44.46 1.50
C GLY A 364 -6.23 -44.18 2.98
N MET A 365 -7.33 -44.71 3.53
CA MET A 365 -7.70 -44.57 4.95
C MET A 365 -7.68 -45.91 5.70
N ARG A 366 -7.64 -45.84 7.03
CA ARG A 366 -7.62 -46.98 7.96
C ARG A 366 -8.52 -46.71 9.17
N VAL A 367 -8.87 -47.75 9.91
CA VAL A 367 -9.60 -47.63 11.17
C VAL A 367 -8.63 -47.39 12.32
N ALA A 368 -8.94 -46.41 13.18
CA ALA A 368 -8.35 -46.21 14.49
C ALA A 368 -9.44 -46.38 15.56
N ALA A 369 -9.18 -47.23 16.55
CA ALA A 369 -10.02 -47.33 17.75
C ALA A 369 -9.58 -46.26 18.75
N VAL A 370 -10.53 -45.46 19.27
CA VAL A 370 -10.23 -44.40 20.24
C VAL A 370 -10.79 -44.71 21.64
N SER A 371 -10.11 -44.21 22.67
CA SER A 371 -10.44 -44.46 24.08
C SER A 371 -11.83 -43.97 24.49
N ALA A 372 -12.39 -43.01 23.74
CA ALA A 372 -13.75 -42.52 23.88
C ALA A 372 -14.84 -43.59 23.61
N GLY A 373 -14.48 -44.72 22.98
CA GLY A 373 -15.37 -45.87 22.78
C GLY A 373 -16.15 -45.84 21.47
N PHE A 374 -15.53 -45.33 20.41
CA PHE A 374 -15.99 -45.44 19.03
C PHE A 374 -14.81 -45.80 18.11
N ASP A 375 -15.11 -46.40 16.95
CA ASP A 375 -14.12 -46.57 15.88
C ASP A 375 -14.18 -45.37 14.92
N MET A 376 -13.05 -44.85 14.47
CA MET A 376 -13.02 -43.77 13.48
C MET A 376 -12.09 -44.08 12.31
N VAL A 377 -12.36 -43.43 11.18
CA VAL A 377 -11.55 -43.51 9.97
C VAL A 377 -10.54 -42.37 9.97
N VAL A 378 -9.27 -42.71 9.74
CA VAL A 378 -8.14 -41.77 9.69
C VAL A 378 -7.27 -42.06 8.45
N PHE A 379 -6.35 -41.17 8.08
CA PHE A 379 -5.45 -41.43 6.96
C PHE A 379 -4.47 -42.58 7.25
N SER A 380 -4.10 -43.30 6.19
CA SER A 380 -3.06 -44.35 6.23
C SER A 380 -1.66 -43.81 5.98
N GLU A 381 -1.56 -42.65 5.36
CA GLU A 381 -0.33 -41.93 5.01
C GLU A 381 0.09 -40.97 6.15
N ASP A 382 1.25 -40.33 5.99
CA ASP A 382 1.81 -39.39 6.98
C ASP A 382 0.96 -38.11 7.11
N ASP A 383 0.04 -38.16 8.09
CA ASP A 383 -0.75 -37.05 8.58
C ASP A 383 -0.63 -36.96 10.10
N LEU A 384 -0.36 -35.77 10.63
CA LEU A 384 -0.10 -35.57 12.07
C LEU A 384 -1.30 -35.94 12.95
N VAL A 385 -2.52 -35.56 12.56
CA VAL A 385 -3.74 -35.83 13.33
C VAL A 385 -4.02 -37.33 13.36
N SER A 386 -3.95 -37.97 12.19
CA SER A 386 -4.11 -39.42 12.05
C SER A 386 -3.04 -40.21 12.83
N SER A 387 -1.80 -39.71 12.88
CA SER A 387 -0.69 -40.33 13.60
C SER A 387 -0.86 -40.22 15.12
N GLU A 388 -1.20 -39.03 15.63
CA GLU A 388 -1.45 -38.80 17.07
C GLU A 388 -2.64 -39.61 17.58
N ILE A 389 -3.74 -39.66 16.81
CA ILE A 389 -4.93 -40.46 17.15
C ILE A 389 -4.58 -41.96 17.19
N VAL A 390 -3.80 -42.48 16.24
CA VAL A 390 -3.40 -43.89 16.23
C VAL A 390 -2.40 -44.21 17.35
N ALA A 391 -1.48 -43.29 17.66
CA ALA A 391 -0.47 -43.49 18.71
C ALA A 391 -1.03 -43.38 20.13
N THR A 392 -1.99 -42.46 20.36
CA THR A 392 -2.48 -42.12 21.71
C THR A 392 -3.93 -42.53 21.98
N GLN A 393 -4.66 -42.98 20.95
CA GLN A 393 -6.09 -43.33 20.98
C GLN A 393 -7.01 -42.17 21.36
N ARG A 394 -6.55 -40.91 21.26
CA ARG A 394 -7.30 -39.71 21.64
C ARG A 394 -6.91 -38.49 20.80
N TRP A 395 -7.69 -37.43 20.89
CA TRP A 395 -7.36 -36.10 20.37
C TRP A 395 -7.81 -35.02 21.35
N GLU A 396 -6.86 -34.32 21.97
CA GLU A 396 -7.01 -33.20 22.95
C GLU A 396 -7.83 -33.45 24.24
N ILE A 397 -9.04 -33.99 24.10
CA ILE A 397 -10.06 -34.23 25.12
C ILE A 397 -10.68 -35.61 24.82
N ASP A 398 -10.67 -36.55 25.77
CA ASP A 398 -11.27 -37.88 25.58
C ASP A 398 -12.68 -38.02 26.18
N ASN A 399 -13.13 -37.05 26.97
CA ASN A 399 -14.46 -37.06 27.57
C ASN A 399 -15.02 -35.64 27.82
N LEU A 400 -16.36 -35.53 27.81
CA LEU A 400 -17.04 -34.24 27.96
C LEU A 400 -16.97 -33.68 29.40
N GLU A 401 -16.72 -34.51 30.42
CA GLU A 401 -16.52 -34.03 31.79
C GLU A 401 -15.21 -33.24 31.91
N GLN A 402 -14.16 -33.65 31.19
CA GLN A 402 -12.90 -32.91 31.10
C GLN A 402 -13.10 -31.56 30.38
N MET A 403 -13.95 -31.49 29.36
CA MET A 403 -14.30 -30.20 28.73
C MET A 403 -15.08 -29.31 29.69
N ALA A 404 -16.12 -29.84 30.33
CA ALA A 404 -16.95 -29.11 31.30
C ALA A 404 -16.14 -28.62 32.51
N SER A 405 -15.23 -29.46 33.01
CA SER A 405 -14.31 -29.15 34.12
C SER A 405 -13.27 -28.08 33.73
N LYS A 406 -12.63 -28.19 32.55
CA LYS A 406 -11.77 -27.12 32.00
C LYS A 406 -12.54 -25.81 31.84
N ALA A 407 -13.83 -25.89 31.48
CA ALA A 407 -14.72 -24.75 31.33
C ALA A 407 -15.38 -24.26 32.64
N GLY A 408 -15.12 -24.88 33.80
CA GLY A 408 -15.74 -24.50 35.08
C GLY A 408 -17.28 -24.57 35.10
N THR A 409 -17.90 -25.35 34.22
CA THR A 409 -19.37 -25.37 34.01
C THR A 409 -19.92 -26.80 33.93
N THR A 410 -21.23 -26.93 33.71
CA THR A 410 -21.90 -28.22 33.48
C THR A 410 -22.61 -28.26 32.14
N LEU A 411 -22.31 -29.31 31.36
CA LEU A 411 -22.96 -29.57 30.08
C LEU A 411 -24.34 -30.21 30.29
N PRO A 412 -25.34 -29.87 29.47
CA PRO A 412 -26.62 -30.57 29.48
C PRO A 412 -26.46 -32.03 29.00
N PRO A 413 -27.40 -32.94 29.33
CA PRO A 413 -27.36 -34.35 28.90
C PRO A 413 -27.64 -34.56 27.39
N GLY A 414 -27.65 -33.48 26.60
CA GLY A 414 -27.94 -33.44 25.17
C GLY A 414 -28.21 -32.00 24.73
N GLY A 415 -28.34 -31.80 23.41
CA GLY A 415 -28.49 -30.48 22.79
C GLY A 415 -27.86 -30.49 21.40
N THR A 416 -27.65 -29.31 20.79
CA THR A 416 -26.86 -29.22 19.55
C THR A 416 -25.40 -28.88 19.87
N PHE A 417 -24.46 -29.64 19.30
CA PHE A 417 -23.04 -29.30 19.22
C PHE A 417 -22.73 -28.79 17.81
N LEU A 418 -22.05 -27.65 17.72
CA LEU A 418 -21.62 -27.05 16.45
C LEU A 418 -20.10 -27.23 16.31
N ASP A 419 -19.68 -28.13 15.41
CA ASP A 419 -18.28 -28.51 15.18
C ASP A 419 -17.78 -27.83 13.90
N ILE A 420 -17.16 -26.65 14.03
CA ILE A 420 -16.65 -25.85 12.91
C ILE A 420 -15.16 -26.11 12.73
N GLY A 421 -14.78 -26.62 11.57
CA GLY A 421 -13.48 -27.28 11.39
C GLY A 421 -13.52 -28.67 12.01
N ALA A 422 -14.51 -29.48 11.61
CA ALA A 422 -14.72 -30.81 12.17
C ALA A 422 -13.59 -31.80 11.81
N ASN A 423 -12.84 -31.54 10.73
CA ASN A 423 -11.68 -32.31 10.29
C ASN A 423 -12.03 -33.81 10.17
N LEU A 424 -11.27 -34.73 10.76
CA LEU A 424 -11.56 -36.18 10.75
C LEU A 424 -12.80 -36.59 11.59
N GLY A 425 -13.45 -35.65 12.28
CA GLY A 425 -14.71 -35.87 13.00
C GLY A 425 -14.58 -36.40 14.42
N TYR A 426 -13.41 -36.33 15.06
CA TYR A 426 -13.22 -36.85 16.43
C TYR A 426 -14.20 -36.22 17.43
N TYR A 427 -14.30 -34.88 17.48
CA TYR A 427 -15.27 -34.18 18.34
C TYR A 427 -16.72 -34.46 17.91
N THR A 428 -16.98 -34.49 16.60
CA THR A 428 -18.28 -34.86 16.03
C THR A 428 -18.79 -36.21 16.55
N LEU A 429 -17.98 -37.28 16.51
CA LEU A 429 -18.39 -38.59 17.02
C LEU A 429 -18.48 -38.62 18.55
N LEU A 430 -17.55 -37.97 19.26
CA LEU A 430 -17.56 -37.86 20.72
C LEU A 430 -18.86 -37.24 21.24
N PHE A 431 -19.30 -36.11 20.67
CA PHE A 431 -20.54 -35.45 21.06
C PHE A 431 -21.79 -36.24 20.64
N ALA A 432 -21.80 -36.83 19.43
CA ALA A 432 -22.91 -37.66 18.98
C ALA A 432 -23.13 -38.88 19.89
N GLN A 433 -22.06 -39.55 20.33
CA GLN A 433 -22.13 -40.69 21.25
C GLN A 433 -22.65 -40.30 22.64
N LYS A 434 -22.44 -39.05 23.08
CA LYS A 434 -23.01 -38.50 24.31
C LYS A 434 -24.41 -37.90 24.13
N GLY A 435 -25.06 -38.16 23.00
CA GLY A 435 -26.48 -37.83 22.79
C GLY A 435 -26.77 -36.44 22.24
N PHE A 436 -25.74 -35.68 21.85
CA PHE A 436 -25.93 -34.41 21.15
C PHE A 436 -26.30 -34.64 19.68
N ASN A 437 -27.06 -33.71 19.11
CA ASN A 437 -27.17 -33.55 17.67
C ASN A 437 -25.98 -32.70 17.21
N VAL A 438 -25.26 -33.09 16.17
CA VAL A 438 -24.04 -32.40 15.74
C VAL A 438 -24.24 -31.78 14.37
N ILE A 439 -23.87 -30.50 14.24
CA ILE A 439 -23.69 -29.83 12.95
C ILE A 439 -22.18 -29.74 12.71
N ALA A 440 -21.65 -30.59 11.83
CA ALA A 440 -20.23 -30.67 11.51
C ALA A 440 -19.94 -29.90 10.21
N VAL A 441 -19.24 -28.77 10.30
CA VAL A 441 -18.87 -27.95 9.15
C VAL A 441 -17.42 -28.25 8.77
N GLU A 442 -17.22 -28.81 7.56
CA GLU A 442 -15.93 -29.27 7.07
C GLU A 442 -15.81 -29.04 5.55
N ALA A 443 -14.74 -28.35 5.14
CA ALA A 443 -14.56 -27.87 3.78
C ALA A 443 -13.84 -28.87 2.86
N MET A 444 -12.99 -29.77 3.37
CA MET A 444 -12.27 -30.75 2.53
C MET A 444 -13.08 -32.04 2.31
N THR A 445 -13.21 -32.48 1.06
CA THR A 445 -13.89 -33.75 0.70
C THR A 445 -13.26 -34.95 1.39
N ARG A 446 -11.92 -35.03 1.44
CA ARG A 446 -11.22 -36.16 2.05
C ARG A 446 -11.49 -36.26 3.57
N ASN A 447 -11.59 -35.13 4.27
CA ASN A 447 -12.01 -35.08 5.67
C ASN A 447 -13.47 -35.51 5.85
N ARG A 448 -14.40 -34.97 5.03
CA ARG A 448 -15.81 -35.40 5.04
C ARG A 448 -15.97 -36.91 4.79
N GLN A 449 -15.19 -37.49 3.90
CA GLN A 449 -15.17 -38.94 3.65
C GLN A 449 -14.74 -39.72 4.91
N ALA A 450 -13.76 -39.23 5.68
CA ALA A 450 -13.38 -39.82 6.96
C ALA A 450 -14.52 -39.72 8.00
N ILE A 451 -15.21 -38.57 8.10
CA ILE A 451 -16.40 -38.44 8.97
C ILE A 451 -17.49 -39.45 8.55
N MET A 452 -17.83 -39.51 7.25
CA MET A 452 -18.86 -40.40 6.72
C MET A 452 -18.50 -41.88 6.93
N GLY A 453 -17.25 -42.26 6.72
CA GLY A 453 -16.75 -43.61 7.01
C GLY A 453 -16.83 -43.95 8.50
N SER A 454 -16.49 -43.01 9.37
CA SER A 454 -16.62 -43.17 10.82
C SER A 454 -18.09 -43.34 11.25
N LEU A 455 -19.03 -42.61 10.64
CA LEU A 455 -20.47 -42.81 10.87
C LEU A 455 -20.99 -44.13 10.31
N CYS A 456 -20.44 -44.63 9.20
CA CYS A 456 -20.74 -45.95 8.65
C CYS A 456 -20.29 -47.09 9.59
N LEU A 457 -19.16 -46.92 10.29
CA LEU A 457 -18.71 -47.83 11.35
C LEU A 457 -19.57 -47.73 12.63
N ASN A 458 -20.21 -46.57 12.87
CA ASN A 458 -21.03 -46.28 14.05
C ASN A 458 -22.46 -45.88 13.66
N PRO A 459 -23.26 -46.76 13.03
CA PRO A 459 -24.56 -46.42 12.45
C PRO A 459 -25.54 -45.82 13.48
N GLN A 460 -25.42 -46.17 14.77
CA GLN A 460 -26.19 -45.60 15.87
C GLN A 460 -25.97 -44.09 16.10
N LEU A 461 -24.91 -43.51 15.52
CA LEU A 461 -24.60 -42.08 15.59
C LEU A 461 -25.08 -41.30 14.35
N GLN A 462 -25.40 -41.99 13.25
CA GLN A 462 -25.64 -41.36 11.95
C GLN A 462 -26.85 -40.42 11.97
N GLU A 463 -27.94 -40.77 12.65
CA GLU A 463 -29.13 -39.92 12.79
C GLU A 463 -28.87 -38.61 13.55
N ARG A 464 -27.75 -38.50 14.27
CA ARG A 464 -27.39 -37.34 15.09
C ARG A 464 -26.50 -36.34 14.37
N VAL A 465 -25.87 -36.70 13.25
CA VAL A 465 -24.83 -35.87 12.63
C VAL A 465 -25.27 -35.31 11.27
N THR A 466 -25.26 -33.98 11.15
CA THR A 466 -25.45 -33.24 9.90
C THR A 466 -24.13 -32.68 9.42
N ILE A 467 -23.65 -33.09 8.24
CA ILE A 467 -22.40 -32.59 7.66
C ILE A 467 -22.71 -31.42 6.70
N VAL A 468 -21.96 -30.32 6.82
CA VAL A 468 -22.08 -29.11 5.99
C VAL A 468 -20.80 -28.93 5.16
N PRO A 469 -20.84 -29.10 3.82
CA PRO A 469 -19.66 -29.04 2.95
C PRO A 469 -19.35 -27.60 2.50
N ALA A 470 -19.00 -26.73 3.45
CA ALA A 470 -18.72 -25.31 3.18
C ALA A 470 -17.48 -24.80 3.92
N ALA A 471 -16.76 -23.88 3.28
CA ALA A 471 -15.75 -23.05 3.95
C ALA A 471 -16.43 -21.81 4.52
N LEU A 472 -16.32 -21.60 5.83
CA LEU A 472 -16.96 -20.46 6.51
C LEU A 472 -16.09 -19.21 6.42
N VAL A 473 -16.67 -18.11 5.93
CA VAL A 473 -15.98 -16.84 5.66
C VAL A 473 -16.79 -15.63 6.14
N ALA A 474 -16.17 -14.44 6.09
CA ALA A 474 -16.86 -13.20 6.43
C ALA A 474 -17.89 -12.78 5.35
N PRO A 475 -18.88 -11.91 5.65
CA PRO A 475 -19.94 -11.56 4.70
C PRO A 475 -19.45 -10.97 3.38
N TRP A 476 -18.37 -10.19 3.41
CA TRP A 476 -17.73 -9.58 2.24
C TRP A 476 -16.84 -10.56 1.43
N GLU A 477 -16.71 -11.81 1.89
CA GLU A 477 -16.02 -12.91 1.20
C GLU A 477 -17.01 -13.97 0.69
N ALA A 478 -18.28 -13.92 1.11
CA ALA A 478 -19.25 -15.04 1.01
C ALA A 478 -19.92 -15.23 -0.36
N PHE A 479 -19.25 -14.87 -1.46
CA PHE A 479 -19.76 -15.02 -2.82
C PHE A 479 -18.69 -15.57 -3.76
N GLY A 480 -18.94 -16.78 -4.27
CA GLY A 480 -18.09 -17.47 -5.23
C GLY A 480 -17.57 -18.81 -4.70
N ARG A 481 -16.47 -19.28 -5.30
CA ARG A 481 -15.70 -20.45 -4.86
C ARG A 481 -14.27 -20.02 -4.58
N CYS A 482 -13.65 -20.62 -3.57
CA CYS A 482 -12.20 -20.56 -3.40
C CYS A 482 -11.62 -21.96 -3.47
N VAL A 483 -10.30 -22.04 -3.57
CA VAL A 483 -9.58 -23.30 -3.46
C VAL A 483 -9.15 -23.54 -2.02
N ILE A 484 -9.36 -24.75 -1.52
CA ILE A 484 -8.67 -25.25 -0.33
C ILE A 484 -7.52 -26.17 -0.79
N GLN A 485 -6.31 -25.95 -0.26
CA GLN A 485 -5.13 -26.75 -0.58
C GLN A 485 -4.68 -27.48 0.69
N ALA A 486 -4.42 -28.79 0.59
CA ALA A 486 -3.86 -29.55 1.70
C ALA A 486 -2.43 -29.07 2.02
N THR A 487 -2.09 -28.95 3.31
CA THR A 487 -0.73 -28.53 3.70
C THR A 487 0.25 -29.71 3.64
N PRO A 488 1.48 -29.51 3.11
CA PRO A 488 2.48 -30.58 3.03
C PRO A 488 2.72 -31.23 4.41
N HIS A 489 2.73 -32.56 4.45
CA HIS A 489 2.85 -33.39 5.67
C HIS A 489 1.71 -33.22 6.70
N ARG A 490 0.60 -32.57 6.33
CA ARG A 490 -0.63 -32.46 7.14
C ARG A 490 -1.86 -32.59 6.23
N GLN A 491 -2.05 -33.78 5.67
CA GLN A 491 -3.10 -34.03 4.66
C GLN A 491 -4.52 -33.71 5.17
N SER A 492 -4.75 -33.75 6.48
CA SER A 492 -6.02 -33.37 7.13
C SER A 492 -6.22 -31.86 7.31
N SER A 493 -5.19 -31.04 7.09
CA SER A 493 -5.18 -29.60 7.35
C SER A 493 -5.14 -28.79 6.05
N GLY A 494 -6.24 -28.12 5.72
CA GLY A 494 -6.37 -27.30 4.52
C GLY A 494 -6.15 -25.80 4.77
N GLN A 495 -5.46 -25.13 3.84
CA GLN A 495 -5.41 -23.67 3.77
C GLN A 495 -6.39 -23.17 2.70
N LEU A 496 -7.26 -22.21 3.07
CA LEU A 496 -8.15 -21.55 2.12
C LEU A 496 -7.39 -20.47 1.33
N LEU A 497 -7.41 -20.56 0.01
CA LEU A 497 -6.65 -19.72 -0.93
C LEU A 497 -7.59 -18.97 -1.87
N CYS A 498 -8.06 -17.82 -1.39
CA CYS A 498 -8.93 -16.92 -2.14
C CYS A 498 -8.14 -15.83 -2.87
N PRO A 499 -8.27 -15.66 -4.20
CA PRO A 499 -8.88 -16.54 -5.20
C PRO A 499 -7.80 -17.08 -6.12
N LYS A 500 -7.26 -18.24 -5.76
CA LYS A 500 -6.46 -19.04 -6.69
C LYS A 500 -7.39 -20.03 -7.40
N THR A 501 -7.13 -20.28 -8.68
CA THR A 501 -7.58 -21.51 -9.33
C THR A 501 -6.66 -22.66 -8.90
N CYS A 502 -7.17 -23.89 -8.89
CA CYS A 502 -6.46 -25.05 -8.34
C CYS A 502 -5.32 -25.46 -9.29
N PRO A 503 -4.03 -25.32 -8.90
CA PRO A 503 -2.92 -25.51 -9.83
C PRO A 503 -2.45 -26.98 -9.95
N ASP A 504 -2.76 -27.82 -8.96
CA ASP A 504 -2.21 -29.17 -8.78
C ASP A 504 -3.31 -30.17 -8.39
N ALA A 505 -2.99 -31.46 -8.23
CA ALA A 505 -3.97 -32.49 -7.83
C ALA A 505 -4.41 -32.42 -6.35
N ASP A 506 -3.65 -31.72 -5.49
CA ASP A 506 -3.85 -31.68 -4.03
C ASP A 506 -4.72 -30.50 -3.54
N CYS A 507 -5.59 -29.99 -4.41
CA CYS A 507 -6.50 -28.90 -4.11
C CYS A 507 -7.94 -29.14 -4.58
N GLU A 508 -8.89 -28.48 -3.92
CA GLU A 508 -10.33 -28.66 -4.13
C GLU A 508 -11.04 -27.30 -4.18
N GLU A 509 -11.95 -27.09 -5.13
CA GLU A 509 -12.87 -25.96 -5.08
C GLU A 509 -13.93 -26.17 -3.98
N VAL A 510 -14.05 -25.19 -3.08
CA VAL A 510 -15.01 -25.21 -1.98
C VAL A 510 -16.00 -24.05 -2.08
N ALA A 511 -17.25 -24.34 -1.75
CA ALA A 511 -18.29 -23.32 -1.60
C ALA A 511 -18.00 -22.44 -0.37
N LEU A 512 -18.19 -21.15 -0.53
CA LEU A 512 -18.10 -20.17 0.56
C LEU A 512 -19.50 -19.92 1.13
N GLU A 513 -19.66 -20.04 2.44
CA GLU A 513 -20.89 -19.64 3.14
C GLU A 513 -20.52 -18.79 4.37
N THR A 514 -21.45 -17.94 4.83
CA THR A 514 -21.37 -17.37 6.19
C THR A 514 -21.96 -18.37 7.19
N LEU A 515 -21.52 -18.34 8.45
CA LEU A 515 -22.15 -19.15 9.49
C LEU A 515 -23.62 -18.75 9.73
N ASP A 516 -23.94 -17.46 9.58
CA ASP A 516 -25.30 -16.91 9.62
C ASP A 516 -26.18 -17.56 8.53
N ALA A 517 -25.65 -17.79 7.31
CA ALA A 517 -26.39 -18.49 6.25
C ALA A 517 -26.62 -19.97 6.59
N VAL A 518 -25.61 -20.66 7.13
CA VAL A 518 -25.75 -22.06 7.59
C VAL A 518 -26.79 -22.18 8.70
N LEU A 519 -26.76 -21.30 9.70
CA LEU A 519 -27.71 -21.29 10.81
C LEU A 519 -29.13 -20.90 10.37
N ALA A 520 -29.28 -19.93 9.46
CA ALA A 520 -30.57 -19.55 8.88
C ALA A 520 -31.18 -20.66 8.01
N ARG A 521 -30.35 -21.47 7.34
CA ARG A 521 -30.74 -22.63 6.53
C ARG A 521 -31.13 -23.83 7.39
N LEU A 522 -30.35 -24.15 8.43
CA LEU A 522 -30.55 -25.34 9.27
C LEU A 522 -31.51 -25.15 10.44
N LYS A 523 -31.65 -23.92 10.96
CA LYS A 523 -32.55 -23.53 12.05
C LYS A 523 -32.52 -24.50 13.25
N PRO A 524 -31.36 -24.71 13.88
CA PRO A 524 -31.25 -25.60 15.05
C PRO A 524 -32.18 -25.13 16.18
N GLN A 525 -32.70 -26.06 16.97
CA GLN A 525 -33.59 -25.78 18.12
C GLN A 525 -32.89 -25.05 19.29
N GLY A 526 -31.57 -24.85 19.19
CA GLY A 526 -30.66 -24.35 20.22
C GLY A 526 -29.23 -24.76 19.87
N VAL A 527 -28.22 -24.12 20.46
CA VAL A 527 -26.81 -24.53 20.37
C VAL A 527 -26.27 -24.58 21.79
N ALA A 528 -25.93 -25.77 22.28
CA ALA A 528 -25.49 -25.97 23.66
C ALA A 528 -23.97 -25.77 23.81
N VAL A 529 -23.20 -26.16 22.79
CA VAL A 529 -21.74 -26.02 22.71
C VAL A 529 -21.35 -25.72 21.26
N ALA A 530 -20.34 -24.88 21.06
CA ALA A 530 -19.70 -24.66 19.77
C ALA A 530 -18.18 -24.82 19.88
N LYS A 531 -17.56 -25.42 18.87
CA LYS A 531 -16.10 -25.51 18.69
C LYS A 531 -15.77 -24.85 17.36
N ILE A 532 -14.84 -23.89 17.36
CA ILE A 532 -14.38 -23.18 16.16
C ILE A 532 -12.86 -23.32 16.06
N ASP A 533 -12.41 -24.07 15.06
CA ASP A 533 -11.02 -24.49 14.87
C ASP A 533 -10.55 -24.23 13.42
N ILE A 534 -10.91 -23.04 12.94
CA ILE A 534 -10.48 -22.39 11.70
C ILE A 534 -10.32 -20.89 12.01
N ASP A 535 -10.26 -20.00 11.01
CA ASP A 535 -10.10 -18.55 11.21
C ASP A 535 -11.31 -17.90 11.93
N LEU A 536 -11.25 -17.91 13.26
CA LEU A 536 -12.28 -17.44 14.20
C LEU A 536 -12.74 -16.02 13.88
N CYS A 537 -11.82 -15.12 13.53
CA CYS A 537 -12.15 -13.73 13.22
C CYS A 537 -13.10 -13.65 12.00
N ARG A 538 -12.84 -14.44 10.95
CA ARG A 538 -13.70 -14.49 9.75
C ARG A 538 -15.03 -15.18 10.03
N VAL A 539 -15.02 -16.32 10.72
CA VAL A 539 -16.23 -17.08 11.05
C VAL A 539 -17.19 -16.26 11.91
N LEU A 540 -16.70 -15.58 12.94
CA LEU A 540 -17.54 -14.78 13.84
C LEU A 540 -18.08 -13.51 13.14
N ALA A 541 -17.31 -12.88 12.25
CA ALA A 541 -17.81 -11.78 11.42
C ALA A 541 -18.99 -12.22 10.52
N GLY A 542 -18.98 -13.47 10.06
CA GLY A 542 -20.08 -14.10 9.33
C GLY A 542 -21.06 -14.90 10.19
N GLY A 543 -21.01 -14.84 11.53
CA GLY A 543 -21.63 -15.87 12.38
C GLY A 543 -22.27 -15.37 13.67
N GLU A 544 -22.63 -14.10 13.73
CA GLU A 544 -23.14 -13.43 14.92
C GLU A 544 -24.48 -14.00 15.42
N SER A 545 -25.30 -14.58 14.53
CA SER A 545 -26.54 -15.27 14.93
C SER A 545 -26.29 -16.46 15.86
N LEU A 546 -25.07 -17.00 15.92
CA LEU A 546 -24.66 -18.02 16.90
C LEU A 546 -24.95 -17.58 18.34
N PHE A 547 -24.71 -16.31 18.67
CA PHE A 547 -24.86 -15.81 20.03
C PHE A 547 -26.32 -15.68 20.48
N GLN A 548 -27.28 -15.67 19.54
CA GLN A 548 -28.72 -15.72 19.85
C GLN A 548 -29.14 -17.06 20.48
N TYR A 549 -28.34 -18.11 20.30
CA TYR A 549 -28.59 -19.45 20.84
C TYR A 549 -27.99 -19.70 22.23
N HIS A 550 -27.19 -18.75 22.76
CA HIS A 550 -26.48 -18.87 24.04
C HIS A 550 -25.72 -20.19 24.29
N PRO A 551 -24.73 -20.57 23.44
CA PRO A 551 -23.81 -21.67 23.74
C PRO A 551 -23.17 -21.58 25.13
N LYS A 552 -23.31 -22.61 25.97
CA LYS A 552 -22.67 -22.63 27.30
C LYS A 552 -21.14 -22.61 27.22
N ILE A 553 -20.58 -23.27 26.20
CA ILE A 553 -19.15 -23.33 25.94
C ILE A 553 -18.93 -23.00 24.46
N LEU A 554 -18.03 -22.05 24.20
CA LEU A 554 -17.45 -21.77 22.90
C LEU A 554 -15.94 -22.03 22.95
N GLN A 555 -15.51 -23.20 22.46
CA GLN A 555 -14.11 -23.61 22.36
C GLN A 555 -13.48 -23.04 21.10
N ILE A 556 -12.28 -22.46 21.24
CA ILE A 556 -11.60 -21.70 20.20
C ILE A 556 -10.08 -21.97 20.17
N GLN A 557 -9.46 -21.73 19.02
CA GLN A 557 -8.01 -21.87 18.88
C GLN A 557 -7.25 -20.74 19.62
N THR A 558 -6.30 -21.11 20.49
CA THR A 558 -5.58 -20.20 21.41
C THR A 558 -4.84 -19.04 20.72
N GLY A 559 -4.40 -19.23 19.48
CA GLY A 559 -3.69 -18.20 18.71
C GLY A 559 -4.53 -16.97 18.32
N GLN A 560 -5.87 -17.05 18.39
CA GLN A 560 -6.77 -16.00 17.90
C GLN A 560 -7.51 -15.22 19.02
N ALA A 561 -6.99 -15.29 20.25
CA ALA A 561 -7.62 -14.74 21.46
C ALA A 561 -8.01 -13.24 21.40
N LYS A 562 -7.36 -12.40 20.55
CA LYS A 562 -7.69 -10.97 20.42
C LYS A 562 -9.08 -10.72 19.82
N CYS A 563 -9.48 -11.45 18.77
CA CYS A 563 -10.84 -11.35 18.21
C CYS A 563 -11.86 -11.95 19.19
N ALA A 564 -11.50 -13.09 19.79
CA ALA A 564 -12.33 -13.78 20.78
C ALA A 564 -12.74 -12.87 21.94
N LEU A 565 -11.80 -12.10 22.49
CA LEU A 565 -12.05 -11.22 23.64
C LEU A 565 -13.08 -10.13 23.32
N ALA A 566 -13.01 -9.54 22.12
CA ALA A 566 -13.96 -8.50 21.69
C ALA A 566 -15.39 -9.05 21.55
N VAL A 567 -15.53 -10.26 20.98
CA VAL A 567 -16.84 -10.92 20.84
C VAL A 567 -17.36 -11.42 22.18
N ALA A 568 -16.49 -11.95 23.03
CA ALA A 568 -16.84 -12.40 24.37
C ALA A 568 -17.43 -11.26 25.21
N VAL A 569 -16.78 -10.10 25.22
CA VAL A 569 -17.27 -8.89 25.90
C VAL A 569 -18.58 -8.38 25.28
N LYS A 570 -18.76 -8.44 23.95
CA LYS A 570 -20.00 -8.01 23.27
C LYS A 570 -21.23 -8.84 23.68
N HIS A 571 -21.06 -10.13 23.94
CA HIS A 571 -22.17 -11.07 24.19
C HIS A 571 -22.23 -11.68 25.61
N GLY A 572 -21.41 -11.21 26.56
CA GLY A 572 -21.48 -11.63 27.97
C GLY A 572 -20.71 -12.91 28.32
N TYR A 573 -19.75 -13.32 27.49
CA TYR A 573 -18.91 -14.51 27.72
C TYR A 573 -17.61 -14.13 28.43
N HIS A 574 -17.11 -15.06 29.25
CA HIS A 574 -15.84 -14.92 29.95
C HIS A 574 -14.78 -15.84 29.35
N ALA A 575 -13.60 -15.30 29.08
CA ALA A 575 -12.43 -16.07 28.65
C ALA A 575 -11.70 -16.68 29.86
N LEU A 576 -11.45 -17.98 29.81
CA LEU A 576 -10.75 -18.70 30.88
C LEU A 576 -9.22 -18.60 30.75
N GLN A 577 -8.52 -18.95 31.82
CA GLN A 577 -7.06 -18.87 31.90
C GLN A 577 -6.41 -19.74 30.79
N GLY A 578 -5.72 -19.08 29.85
CA GLY A 578 -5.17 -19.70 28.64
C GLY A 578 -5.91 -19.38 27.33
N GLY A 579 -7.08 -18.73 27.39
CA GLY A 579 -7.76 -18.12 26.22
C GLY A 579 -8.41 -19.08 25.22
N ALA A 580 -8.39 -20.39 25.47
CA ALA A 580 -8.93 -21.43 24.57
C ALA A 580 -10.45 -21.66 24.67
N MET A 581 -11.10 -21.14 25.71
CA MET A 581 -12.51 -21.39 26.02
C MET A 581 -13.18 -20.11 26.49
N LEU A 582 -14.34 -19.83 25.89
CA LEU A 582 -15.28 -18.80 26.27
C LEU A 582 -16.52 -19.46 26.90
N VAL A 583 -17.00 -18.94 28.01
CA VAL A 583 -18.14 -19.50 28.77
C VAL A 583 -19.20 -18.44 29.00
N ASP A 584 -20.46 -18.76 28.69
CA ASP A 584 -21.62 -17.92 29.05
C ASP A 584 -21.85 -18.07 30.57
N VAL A 585 -21.76 -16.96 31.30
CA VAL A 585 -21.88 -16.94 32.77
C VAL A 585 -23.31 -16.72 33.25
N GLY A 586 -24.23 -16.29 32.38
CA GLY A 586 -25.56 -15.83 32.78
C GLY A 586 -25.53 -14.65 33.77
N THR A 587 -26.69 -14.29 34.33
CA THR A 587 -26.85 -13.09 35.18
C THR A 587 -26.48 -13.27 36.66
N ASP A 588 -26.01 -14.46 37.06
CA ASP A 588 -26.07 -14.91 38.47
C ASP A 588 -24.69 -15.08 39.15
N VAL A 589 -23.60 -14.59 38.54
CA VAL A 589 -22.25 -14.63 39.13
C VAL A 589 -21.88 -13.26 39.76
N PRO A 590 -21.43 -13.19 41.03
CA PRO A 590 -21.06 -11.92 41.66
C PRO A 590 -19.91 -11.19 40.96
N HIS A 591 -20.12 -9.93 40.59
CA HIS A 591 -19.13 -9.08 39.92
C HIS A 591 -17.98 -8.61 40.85
N SER A 592 -17.02 -9.47 41.20
CA SER A 592 -15.81 -9.08 41.95
C SER A 592 -14.53 -8.96 41.13
N ASP A 593 -14.39 -9.69 40.02
CA ASP A 593 -13.11 -9.84 39.29
C ASP A 593 -13.15 -9.40 37.82
N ALA A 594 -14.14 -8.60 37.43
CA ALA A 594 -14.27 -8.08 36.07
C ALA A 594 -13.30 -6.91 35.82
N ILE A 595 -12.45 -7.02 34.79
CA ILE A 595 -11.66 -5.90 34.28
C ILE A 595 -12.63 -4.85 33.71
N SER A 596 -12.74 -3.72 34.39
CA SER A 596 -13.63 -2.64 34.00
C SER A 596 -13.04 -1.81 32.85
N THR A 597 -13.47 -2.09 31.61
CA THR A 597 -13.56 -1.11 30.53
C THR A 597 -14.29 -1.67 29.32
N VAL A 598 -15.49 -1.14 29.04
CA VAL A 598 -15.91 -0.55 27.74
C VAL A 598 -17.39 -0.14 27.88
N SER A 599 -17.72 1.04 27.38
CA SER A 599 -19.06 1.62 27.41
C SER A 599 -19.94 1.16 26.24
N GLN A 600 -21.21 0.84 26.56
CA GLN A 600 -22.40 0.86 25.69
C GLN A 600 -22.31 0.31 24.24
N ALA A 601 -23.11 -0.71 23.97
CA ALA A 601 -23.36 -1.21 22.62
C ALA A 601 -23.86 -0.09 21.68
N GLY A 602 -23.27 -0.03 20.47
CA GLY A 602 -23.64 0.94 19.44
C GLY A 602 -25.00 0.67 18.79
N SER A 603 -25.47 1.62 17.99
CA SER A 603 -26.73 1.47 17.24
C SER A 603 -26.61 0.42 16.11
N PRO A 604 -27.73 -0.13 15.61
CA PRO A 604 -27.73 -1.10 14.49
C PRO A 604 -27.05 -0.59 13.21
N ALA A 605 -26.95 0.72 13.02
CA ALA A 605 -26.23 1.33 11.91
C ALA A 605 -24.70 1.23 12.10
N LEU A 606 -24.21 1.45 13.32
CA LEU A 606 -22.78 1.35 13.64
C LEU A 606 -22.27 -0.09 13.48
N ASP A 607 -23.10 -1.06 13.85
CA ASP A 607 -22.82 -2.50 13.77
C ASP A 607 -22.68 -2.98 12.31
N ARG A 608 -23.59 -2.55 11.41
CA ARG A 608 -23.47 -2.81 9.96
C ARG A 608 -22.22 -2.19 9.34
N LEU A 609 -21.85 -0.97 9.73
CA LEU A 609 -20.63 -0.31 9.25
C LEU A 609 -19.35 -1.07 9.63
N THR A 610 -19.36 -1.81 10.75
CA THR A 610 -18.27 -2.73 11.12
C THR A 610 -18.37 -4.12 10.47
N LYS A 611 -19.57 -4.62 10.18
CA LYS A 611 -19.80 -5.98 9.61
C LYS A 611 -19.69 -6.07 8.09
N CYS A 612 -19.91 -4.96 7.37
CA CYS A 612 -19.89 -4.95 5.90
C CYS A 612 -18.59 -4.39 5.29
N ARG A 613 -17.64 -3.91 6.11
CA ARG A 613 -16.45 -3.20 5.67
C ARG A 613 -15.20 -4.09 5.75
N PRO A 614 -14.59 -4.50 4.61
CA PRO A 614 -13.34 -5.25 4.59
C PRO A 614 -12.18 -4.46 5.23
N PRO A 615 -11.12 -5.15 5.71
CA PRO A 615 -9.91 -4.48 6.18
C PRO A 615 -9.25 -3.62 5.08
N GLY A 616 -8.76 -2.43 5.43
CA GLY A 616 -8.15 -1.49 4.47
C GLY A 616 -9.14 -0.75 3.57
N MET A 617 -10.44 -0.78 3.93
CA MET A 617 -11.51 -0.07 3.23
C MET A 617 -12.29 0.83 4.19
N ARG A 618 -12.98 1.83 3.64
CA ARG A 618 -13.87 2.77 4.35
C ARG A 618 -15.26 2.78 3.71
N VAL A 619 -16.23 3.40 4.37
CA VAL A 619 -17.58 3.59 3.81
C VAL A 619 -17.72 5.03 3.34
N ALA A 620 -18.29 5.22 2.15
CA ALA A 620 -18.64 6.50 1.54
C ALA A 620 -20.16 6.56 1.31
N SER A 621 -20.84 7.61 1.77
CA SER A 621 -22.23 7.89 1.39
C SER A 621 -22.26 8.58 0.03
N THR A 622 -23.16 8.20 -0.87
CA THR A 622 -23.26 8.77 -2.21
C THR A 622 -24.40 9.78 -2.37
N SER A 623 -24.29 10.71 -3.33
CA SER A 623 -25.33 11.69 -3.69
C SER A 623 -26.59 11.02 -4.26
N ALA A 624 -26.43 9.81 -4.83
CA ALA A 624 -27.51 8.93 -5.27
C ALA A 624 -28.33 8.32 -4.11
N GLY A 625 -27.81 8.31 -2.87
CA GLY A 625 -28.54 7.84 -1.69
C GLY A 625 -28.34 6.37 -1.33
N PHE A 626 -27.19 5.80 -1.67
CA PHE A 626 -26.69 4.54 -1.10
C PHE A 626 -25.32 4.75 -0.43
N ASP A 627 -25.02 3.97 0.60
CA ASP A 627 -23.66 3.86 1.15
C ASP A 627 -22.86 2.82 0.38
N MET A 628 -21.59 3.05 0.07
CA MET A 628 -20.74 2.05 -0.55
C MET A 628 -19.38 1.92 0.15
N VAL A 629 -18.80 0.74 0.08
CA VAL A 629 -17.44 0.47 0.53
C VAL A 629 -16.48 0.92 -0.57
N VAL A 630 -15.48 1.71 -0.18
CA VAL A 630 -14.41 2.22 -1.06
C VAL A 630 -13.05 1.97 -0.42
N LEU A 631 -11.99 1.98 -1.21
CA LEU A 631 -10.63 1.72 -0.70
C LEU A 631 -10.18 2.88 0.21
N GLU A 632 -9.48 2.57 1.31
CA GLU A 632 -9.20 3.57 2.36
C GLU A 632 -8.17 4.63 1.93
N LYS A 633 -7.20 4.22 1.10
CA LYS A 633 -6.06 5.03 0.62
C LYS A 633 -5.72 4.65 -0.81
N ASP A 634 -4.93 5.51 -1.45
CA ASP A 634 -4.14 5.15 -2.64
C ASP A 634 -4.95 4.70 -3.88
N ASP A 635 -6.21 5.14 -3.98
CA ASP A 635 -7.10 4.91 -5.12
C ASP A 635 -7.86 6.17 -5.53
N ILE A 636 -7.87 6.52 -6.83
CA ILE A 636 -8.44 7.80 -7.29
C ILE A 636 -9.96 7.78 -7.22
N VAL A 637 -10.59 6.70 -7.72
CA VAL A 637 -12.05 6.54 -7.74
C VAL A 637 -12.62 6.52 -6.31
N SER A 638 -12.00 5.76 -5.41
CA SER A 638 -12.37 5.69 -3.99
C SER A 638 -12.21 7.01 -3.23
N ASN A 639 -11.27 7.87 -3.65
CA ASN A 639 -11.12 9.21 -3.08
C ASN A 639 -12.18 10.16 -3.62
N ASP A 640 -12.43 10.17 -4.92
CA ASP A 640 -13.45 11.03 -5.53
C ASP A 640 -14.86 10.69 -5.01
N ILE A 641 -15.25 9.41 -4.95
CA ILE A 641 -16.55 9.01 -4.39
C ILE A 641 -16.69 9.42 -2.92
N TYR A 642 -15.65 9.23 -2.10
CA TYR A 642 -15.70 9.56 -0.69
C TYR A 642 -15.81 11.07 -0.43
N MET A 643 -15.32 11.90 -1.36
CA MET A 643 -15.22 13.37 -1.18
C MET A 643 -16.29 14.16 -1.94
N LYS A 644 -16.61 13.74 -3.17
CA LYS A 644 -17.63 14.36 -4.05
C LYS A 644 -19.01 13.72 -3.87
N HIS A 645 -19.07 12.56 -3.21
CA HIS A 645 -20.24 11.69 -3.10
C HIS A 645 -20.70 11.08 -4.44
N GLU A 646 -19.91 11.22 -5.51
CA GLU A 646 -20.21 10.71 -6.85
C GLU A 646 -18.93 10.44 -7.66
N TRP A 647 -19.06 9.62 -8.71
CA TRP A 647 -18.03 9.37 -9.72
C TRP A 647 -18.63 9.51 -11.11
N GLU A 648 -18.08 10.42 -11.92
CA GLU A 648 -18.48 10.79 -13.30
C GLU A 648 -19.92 11.27 -13.51
N ILE A 649 -20.92 10.63 -12.91
CA ILE A 649 -22.35 10.90 -13.00
C ILE A 649 -23.01 10.79 -11.62
N ALA A 650 -23.99 11.66 -11.34
CA ALA A 650 -24.81 11.57 -10.14
C ALA A 650 -25.98 10.58 -10.30
N ARG A 651 -26.44 10.35 -11.53
CA ARG A 651 -27.61 9.51 -11.86
C ARG A 651 -27.44 8.80 -13.21
N PRO A 652 -28.03 7.61 -13.42
CA PRO A 652 -27.98 6.91 -14.70
C PRO A 652 -28.45 7.75 -15.90
N GLU A 653 -29.44 8.63 -15.71
CA GLU A 653 -29.95 9.50 -16.78
C GLU A 653 -28.91 10.50 -17.29
N ASP A 654 -27.88 10.82 -16.51
CA ASP A 654 -26.81 11.72 -16.93
C ASP A 654 -25.92 11.06 -18.00
N MET A 655 -25.77 9.72 -17.97
CA MET A 655 -25.14 8.89 -19.02
C MET A 655 -25.89 9.03 -20.35
N ALA A 656 -27.20 8.77 -20.34
CA ALA A 656 -28.04 8.85 -21.54
C ALA A 656 -28.16 10.28 -22.08
N ARG A 657 -28.21 11.28 -21.20
CA ARG A 657 -28.22 12.71 -21.56
C ARG A 657 -26.94 13.12 -22.29
N ARG A 658 -25.76 12.68 -21.82
CA ARG A 658 -24.48 12.91 -22.52
C ARG A 658 -24.45 12.26 -23.90
N ALA A 659 -25.08 11.11 -24.06
CA ALA A 659 -25.23 10.40 -25.32
C ALA A 659 -26.43 10.85 -26.20
N GLY A 660 -27.18 11.91 -25.83
CA GLY A 660 -28.32 12.39 -26.62
C GLY A 660 -29.46 11.36 -26.77
N THR A 661 -29.67 10.51 -25.77
CA THR A 661 -30.71 9.48 -25.74
C THR A 661 -31.41 9.44 -24.37
N THR A 662 -32.21 8.41 -24.13
CA THR A 662 -32.97 8.16 -22.90
C THR A 662 -32.67 6.75 -22.38
N LEU A 663 -32.69 6.53 -21.07
CA LEU A 663 -32.69 5.17 -20.54
C LEU A 663 -34.08 4.53 -20.65
N PRO A 664 -34.20 3.19 -20.75
CA PRO A 664 -35.46 2.51 -20.48
C PRO A 664 -35.82 2.64 -18.98
N PRO A 665 -37.11 2.46 -18.60
CA PRO A 665 -37.55 2.58 -17.19
C PRO A 665 -37.02 1.45 -16.27
N GLY A 666 -36.41 0.43 -16.86
CA GLY A 666 -35.73 -0.70 -16.24
C GLY A 666 -35.20 -1.62 -17.34
N GLY A 667 -34.45 -2.66 -16.97
CA GLY A 667 -33.81 -3.58 -17.92
C GLY A 667 -32.56 -4.19 -17.32
N THR A 668 -31.65 -4.68 -18.16
CA THR A 668 -30.33 -5.17 -17.76
C THR A 668 -29.25 -4.15 -18.08
N PHE A 669 -28.47 -3.76 -17.08
CA PHE A 669 -27.24 -2.99 -17.23
C PHE A 669 -26.05 -3.94 -17.14
N LEU A 670 -25.12 -3.81 -18.07
CA LEU A 670 -23.89 -4.61 -18.15
C LEU A 670 -22.70 -3.70 -17.86
N ASP A 671 -22.08 -3.90 -16.70
CA ASP A 671 -21.00 -3.08 -16.15
C ASP A 671 -19.70 -3.86 -16.30
N ILE A 672 -18.93 -3.60 -17.36
CA ILE A 672 -17.73 -4.36 -17.73
C ILE A 672 -16.50 -3.58 -17.30
N GLY A 673 -15.72 -4.15 -16.37
CA GLY A 673 -14.72 -3.40 -15.62
C GLY A 673 -15.37 -2.59 -14.50
N ALA A 674 -16.32 -3.22 -13.79
CA ALA A 674 -17.15 -2.56 -12.78
C ALA A 674 -16.35 -1.91 -11.63
N ASN A 675 -15.06 -2.25 -11.48
CA ASN A 675 -14.14 -1.68 -10.51
C ASN A 675 -14.75 -1.79 -9.09
N ILE A 676 -14.71 -0.74 -8.28
CA ILE A 676 -15.35 -0.73 -6.94
C ILE A 676 -16.89 -0.63 -6.95
N GLY A 677 -17.53 -0.64 -8.13
CA GLY A 677 -18.97 -0.86 -8.28
C GLY A 677 -19.87 0.38 -8.18
N TYR A 678 -19.36 1.58 -8.45
CA TYR A 678 -20.18 2.80 -8.39
C TYR A 678 -21.34 2.77 -9.40
N TYR A 679 -21.05 2.54 -10.68
CA TYR A 679 -22.06 2.37 -11.73
C TYR A 679 -22.99 1.18 -11.43
N THR A 680 -22.43 0.06 -10.98
CA THR A 680 -23.18 -1.13 -10.53
C THR A 680 -24.27 -0.79 -9.51
N LEU A 681 -23.93 -0.12 -8.41
CA LEU A 681 -24.93 0.23 -7.39
C LEU A 681 -25.90 1.32 -7.88
N LEU A 682 -25.41 2.29 -8.65
CA LEU A 682 -26.20 3.39 -9.20
C LEU A 682 -27.33 2.89 -10.12
N PHE A 683 -27.03 1.95 -11.02
CA PHE A 683 -28.04 1.33 -11.90
C PHE A 683 -28.94 0.34 -11.15
N ALA A 684 -28.40 -0.44 -10.19
CA ALA A 684 -29.21 -1.34 -9.37
C ALA A 684 -30.25 -0.57 -8.52
N GLN A 685 -29.87 0.56 -7.94
CA GLN A 685 -30.76 1.44 -7.17
C GLN A 685 -31.84 2.07 -8.06
N LYS A 686 -31.52 2.35 -9.33
CA LYS A 686 -32.49 2.82 -10.34
C LYS A 686 -33.49 1.73 -10.76
N GLY A 687 -33.23 0.46 -10.43
CA GLY A 687 -34.12 -0.67 -10.68
C GLY A 687 -33.71 -1.58 -11.84
N PHE A 688 -32.51 -1.40 -12.41
CA PHE A 688 -31.94 -2.34 -13.37
C PHE A 688 -31.51 -3.64 -12.66
N ASN A 689 -31.50 -4.74 -13.40
CA ASN A 689 -30.69 -5.90 -13.06
C ASN A 689 -29.29 -5.63 -13.60
N VAL A 690 -28.25 -5.89 -12.81
CA VAL A 690 -26.87 -5.54 -13.16
C VAL A 690 -26.01 -6.80 -13.25
N ILE A 691 -25.30 -6.93 -14.36
CA ILE A 691 -24.21 -7.89 -14.52
C ILE A 691 -22.90 -7.10 -14.39
N ALA A 692 -22.23 -7.25 -13.24
CA ALA A 692 -21.00 -6.54 -12.90
C ALA A 692 -19.80 -7.47 -13.13
N VAL A 693 -19.02 -7.22 -14.18
CA VAL A 693 -17.85 -8.03 -14.53
C VAL A 693 -16.59 -7.35 -14.01
N GLU A 694 -15.92 -7.98 -13.05
CA GLU A 694 -14.77 -7.39 -12.35
C GLU A 694 -13.71 -8.44 -12.00
N ALA A 695 -12.49 -8.24 -12.51
CA ALA A 695 -11.40 -9.21 -12.42
C ALA A 695 -10.61 -9.12 -11.10
N MET A 696 -10.43 -7.93 -10.51
CA MET A 696 -9.66 -7.77 -9.28
C MET A 696 -10.49 -8.11 -8.04
N THR A 697 -9.90 -8.91 -7.16
CA THR A 697 -10.61 -9.41 -5.96
C THR A 697 -10.93 -8.32 -4.94
N ARG A 698 -10.04 -7.35 -4.78
CA ARG A 698 -10.22 -6.20 -3.89
C ARG A 698 -11.40 -5.33 -4.33
N ASN A 699 -11.52 -5.13 -5.63
CA ASN A 699 -12.63 -4.40 -6.24
C ASN A 699 -13.94 -5.14 -5.97
N ARG A 700 -14.01 -6.45 -6.26
CA ARG A 700 -15.18 -7.27 -5.90
C ARG A 700 -15.51 -7.24 -4.41
N GLN A 701 -14.52 -7.24 -3.50
CA GLN A 701 -14.76 -7.09 -2.06
C GLN A 701 -15.39 -5.73 -1.70
N ALA A 702 -15.03 -4.66 -2.42
CA ALA A 702 -15.69 -3.36 -2.30
C ALA A 702 -17.15 -3.42 -2.80
N ILE A 703 -17.42 -4.03 -3.98
CA ILE A 703 -18.79 -4.25 -4.45
C ILE A 703 -19.61 -5.06 -3.43
N MET A 704 -19.07 -6.19 -2.95
CA MET A 704 -19.73 -7.08 -1.99
C MET A 704 -19.99 -6.41 -0.64
N GLY A 705 -19.04 -5.64 -0.12
CA GLY A 705 -19.24 -4.82 1.08
C GLY A 705 -20.33 -3.76 0.88
N SER A 706 -20.39 -3.16 -0.30
CA SER A 706 -21.43 -2.20 -0.68
C SER A 706 -22.82 -2.84 -0.77
N LEU A 707 -22.93 -4.06 -1.32
CA LEU A 707 -24.18 -4.84 -1.33
C LEU A 707 -24.59 -5.28 0.08
N CYS A 708 -23.65 -5.61 0.96
CA CYS A 708 -23.91 -5.89 2.37
C CYS A 708 -24.52 -4.67 3.11
N LEU A 709 -24.06 -3.45 2.79
CA LEU A 709 -24.66 -2.21 3.29
C LEU A 709 -26.07 -1.97 2.71
N ASN A 710 -26.33 -2.43 1.48
CA ASN A 710 -27.58 -2.24 0.73
C ASN A 710 -28.27 -3.58 0.37
N PRO A 711 -28.76 -4.35 1.35
CA PRO A 711 -29.34 -5.68 1.10
C PRO A 711 -30.52 -5.65 0.11
N GLN A 712 -31.22 -4.52 -0.01
CA GLN A 712 -32.30 -4.30 -0.99
C GLN A 712 -31.84 -4.28 -2.45
N LEU A 713 -30.54 -4.13 -2.71
CA LEU A 713 -29.93 -4.15 -4.05
C LEU A 713 -29.31 -5.52 -4.39
N GLN A 714 -29.11 -6.38 -3.39
CA GLN A 714 -28.36 -7.63 -3.54
C GLN A 714 -28.97 -8.60 -4.57
N GLU A 715 -30.31 -8.71 -4.60
CA GLU A 715 -31.02 -9.56 -5.58
C GLU A 715 -30.93 -9.04 -7.03
N ARG A 716 -30.48 -7.79 -7.24
CA ARG A 716 -30.36 -7.16 -8.56
C ARG A 716 -28.97 -7.27 -9.17
N VAL A 717 -27.94 -7.60 -8.39
CA VAL A 717 -26.54 -7.53 -8.85
C VAL A 717 -25.92 -8.92 -8.91
N THR A 718 -25.52 -9.32 -10.12
CA THR A 718 -24.75 -10.53 -10.38
C THR A 718 -23.29 -10.15 -10.65
N ILE A 719 -22.36 -10.60 -9.80
CA ILE A 719 -20.93 -10.32 -9.97
C ILE A 719 -20.25 -11.48 -10.72
N VAL A 720 -19.55 -11.17 -11.80
CA VAL A 720 -18.79 -12.13 -12.62
C VAL A 720 -17.29 -11.96 -12.32
N PRO A 721 -16.64 -12.92 -11.64
CA PRO A 721 -15.27 -12.80 -11.15
C PRO A 721 -14.22 -13.20 -12.20
N ALA A 722 -14.30 -12.63 -13.40
CA ALA A 722 -13.42 -12.95 -14.52
C ALA A 722 -13.01 -11.70 -15.30
N ALA A 723 -11.86 -11.76 -15.96
CA ALA A 723 -11.50 -10.82 -17.01
C ALA A 723 -12.15 -11.24 -18.34
N LEU A 724 -12.58 -10.27 -19.15
CA LEU A 724 -13.11 -10.53 -20.49
C LEU A 724 -12.01 -10.40 -21.53
N VAL A 725 -11.94 -11.38 -22.44
CA VAL A 725 -10.89 -11.50 -23.47
C VAL A 725 -11.48 -11.93 -24.82
N ALA A 726 -10.66 -11.82 -25.87
CA ALA A 726 -11.04 -12.29 -27.20
C ALA A 726 -11.05 -13.84 -27.29
N PRO A 727 -11.77 -14.44 -28.26
CA PRO A 727 -11.91 -15.90 -28.34
C PRO A 727 -10.58 -16.66 -28.45
N TRP A 728 -9.59 -16.09 -29.15
CA TRP A 728 -8.24 -16.67 -29.32
C TRP A 728 -7.35 -16.57 -28.07
N GLU A 729 -7.88 -16.08 -26.95
CA GLU A 729 -7.16 -15.94 -25.68
C GLU A 729 -7.71 -16.84 -24.57
N VAL A 730 -8.88 -17.46 -24.78
CA VAL A 730 -9.53 -18.35 -23.82
C VAL A 730 -8.67 -19.58 -23.51
N ASP A 731 -8.00 -20.14 -24.52
CA ASP A 731 -7.12 -21.31 -24.40
C ASP A 731 -5.93 -21.09 -23.44
N LYS A 732 -5.65 -19.84 -23.03
CA LYS A 732 -4.65 -19.50 -22.02
C LYS A 732 -5.12 -19.83 -20.60
N GLY A 733 -6.43 -19.99 -20.37
CA GLY A 733 -7.10 -20.28 -19.09
C GLY A 733 -7.09 -19.13 -18.07
N HIS A 734 -5.98 -18.42 -17.97
CA HIS A 734 -5.77 -17.31 -17.04
C HIS A 734 -4.99 -16.16 -17.68
N CYS A 735 -5.17 -14.96 -17.13
CA CYS A 735 -4.30 -13.80 -17.39
C CYS A 735 -3.84 -13.17 -16.07
N VAL A 736 -2.91 -12.24 -16.14
CA VAL A 736 -2.45 -11.45 -14.99
C VAL A 736 -3.14 -10.08 -15.04
N VAL A 737 -3.75 -9.64 -13.94
CA VAL A 737 -4.17 -8.25 -13.76
C VAL A 737 -3.23 -7.57 -12.76
N LYS A 738 -2.77 -6.35 -13.08
CA LYS A 738 -1.89 -5.52 -12.24
C LYS A 738 -2.40 -4.09 -12.21
N SER A 739 -2.33 -3.44 -11.06
CA SER A 739 -2.53 -1.98 -11.02
C SER A 739 -1.32 -1.25 -11.62
N THR A 740 -1.58 -0.26 -12.47
CA THR A 740 -0.53 0.57 -13.12
C THR A 740 0.24 1.46 -12.15
N ASN A 741 -0.29 1.68 -10.95
CA ASN A 741 0.38 2.48 -9.94
C ASN A 741 0.17 1.86 -8.55
N TYR A 742 1.11 0.98 -8.19
CA TYR A 742 1.16 0.20 -6.96
C TYR A 742 0.85 0.96 -5.66
N LYS A 743 1.02 2.29 -5.65
CA LYS A 743 0.85 3.16 -4.47
C LYS A 743 -0.17 4.28 -4.61
N VAL A 744 -0.90 4.43 -5.74
CA VAL A 744 -1.85 5.56 -5.87
C VAL A 744 -3.04 5.41 -6.84
N ASN A 745 -3.22 4.28 -7.54
CA ASN A 745 -4.52 3.98 -8.19
C ASN A 745 -4.84 2.48 -8.09
N ILE A 746 -4.85 1.96 -6.86
CA ILE A 746 -4.79 0.51 -6.58
C ILE A 746 -6.02 -0.30 -7.01
N GLY A 747 -7.16 0.34 -7.29
CA GLY A 747 -8.37 -0.29 -7.83
C GLY A 747 -8.42 -0.33 -9.36
N ASN A 748 -7.60 0.48 -10.05
CA ASN A 748 -7.49 0.39 -11.50
C ASN A 748 -6.62 -0.82 -11.90
N GLY A 749 -7.16 -1.71 -12.74
CA GLY A 749 -6.54 -2.99 -13.10
C GLY A 749 -6.29 -3.16 -14.59
N PHE A 750 -5.02 -3.27 -14.98
CA PHE A 750 -4.58 -3.51 -16.35
C PHE A 750 -4.36 -5.01 -16.58
N LEU A 751 -4.96 -5.55 -17.64
CA LEU A 751 -4.85 -6.96 -17.98
C LEU A 751 -3.62 -7.25 -18.86
N ASN A 752 -2.95 -8.37 -18.62
CA ASN A 752 -1.90 -8.88 -19.49
C ASN A 752 -2.05 -10.39 -19.67
N CYS A 753 -2.26 -10.78 -20.93
CA CYS A 753 -2.50 -12.15 -21.36
C CYS A 753 -1.30 -12.75 -22.14
N LYS A 754 -0.07 -12.29 -21.88
CA LYS A 754 1.14 -12.85 -22.51
C LYS A 754 1.56 -14.17 -21.88
N GLN A 755 2.03 -15.09 -22.73
CA GLN A 755 2.44 -16.42 -22.30
C GLN A 755 3.71 -16.35 -21.44
N GLY A 756 3.67 -16.96 -20.25
CA GLY A 756 4.78 -16.97 -19.30
C GLY A 756 4.79 -15.82 -18.29
N GLU A 757 3.81 -14.91 -18.30
CA GLU A 757 3.65 -13.94 -17.22
C GLU A 757 2.96 -14.53 -15.99
N SER A 758 3.45 -14.16 -14.80
CA SER A 758 2.87 -14.51 -13.51
C SER A 758 3.16 -13.42 -12.49
N CYS A 759 2.34 -13.32 -11.43
CA CYS A 759 2.69 -12.50 -10.27
C CYS A 759 3.93 -13.08 -9.58
N GLN A 760 4.93 -12.24 -9.33
CA GLN A 760 6.13 -12.61 -8.57
C GLN A 760 5.89 -12.42 -7.07
N SER A 761 6.69 -13.09 -6.24
CA SER A 761 6.63 -12.91 -4.78
C SER A 761 7.04 -11.48 -4.39
N GLY A 762 6.07 -10.68 -3.97
CA GLY A 762 6.24 -9.24 -3.67
C GLY A 762 5.57 -8.30 -4.68
N ASP A 763 4.94 -8.81 -5.74
CA ASP A 763 4.12 -8.00 -6.64
C ASP A 763 2.83 -7.54 -5.93
N GLU A 764 2.87 -6.41 -5.24
CA GLU A 764 1.68 -5.76 -4.68
C GLU A 764 0.63 -5.52 -5.77
N ASN A 765 -0.66 -5.65 -5.44
CA ASN A 765 -1.77 -5.40 -6.36
C ASN A 765 -1.75 -6.21 -7.68
N CYS A 766 -0.97 -7.30 -7.75
CA CYS A 766 -1.02 -8.28 -8.83
C CYS A 766 -1.96 -9.44 -8.49
N GLN A 767 -2.68 -9.94 -9.49
CA GLN A 767 -3.44 -11.19 -9.35
C GLN A 767 -3.48 -11.97 -10.66
N THR A 768 -3.34 -13.29 -10.59
CA THR A 768 -3.80 -14.18 -11.68
C THR A 768 -5.33 -14.26 -11.62
N VAL A 769 -5.98 -14.09 -12.76
CA VAL A 769 -7.45 -14.06 -12.90
C VAL A 769 -7.92 -15.05 -13.96
N PRO A 770 -9.09 -15.69 -13.77
CA PRO A 770 -9.72 -16.48 -14.83
C PRO A 770 -10.21 -15.56 -15.95
N VAL A 771 -10.22 -16.09 -17.17
CA VAL A 771 -10.72 -15.39 -18.35
C VAL A 771 -11.99 -16.02 -18.90
N LYS A 772 -12.84 -15.20 -19.52
CA LYS A 772 -13.99 -15.62 -20.32
C LYS A 772 -14.12 -14.73 -21.55
N THR A 773 -14.84 -15.19 -22.57
CA THR A 773 -15.39 -14.25 -23.57
C THR A 773 -16.65 -13.60 -23.01
N LEU A 774 -17.07 -12.46 -23.56
CA LEU A 774 -18.35 -11.86 -23.19
C LEU A 774 -19.52 -12.78 -23.57
N ASP A 775 -19.46 -13.44 -24.73
CA ASP A 775 -20.47 -14.40 -25.17
C ASP A 775 -20.61 -15.58 -24.19
N THR A 776 -19.50 -16.11 -23.65
CA THR A 776 -19.54 -17.14 -22.60
C THR A 776 -20.25 -16.66 -21.34
N VAL A 777 -20.03 -15.40 -20.92
CA VAL A 777 -20.70 -14.82 -19.75
C VAL A 777 -22.20 -14.62 -20.00
N LEU A 778 -22.58 -14.19 -21.20
CA LEU A 778 -23.98 -14.02 -21.58
C LEU A 778 -24.70 -15.36 -21.77
N GLU A 779 -24.00 -16.41 -22.22
CA GLU A 779 -24.53 -17.78 -22.27
C GLU A 779 -24.71 -18.37 -20.87
N ASP A 780 -23.70 -18.30 -20.00
CA ASP A 780 -23.73 -18.82 -18.62
C ASP A 780 -24.85 -18.20 -17.77
N LEU A 781 -25.10 -16.89 -17.95
CA LEU A 781 -26.10 -16.15 -17.19
C LEU A 781 -27.49 -16.12 -17.86
N ALA A 782 -27.56 -16.39 -19.16
CA ALA A 782 -28.76 -16.37 -19.99
C ALA A 782 -29.73 -15.18 -19.70
N PRO A 783 -29.25 -13.91 -19.71
CA PRO A 783 -30.09 -12.77 -19.38
C PRO A 783 -31.17 -12.56 -20.44
N SER A 784 -32.36 -12.09 -20.02
CA SER A 784 -33.48 -11.85 -20.95
C SER A 784 -33.29 -10.66 -21.88
N SER A 785 -32.38 -9.74 -21.54
CA SER A 785 -31.99 -8.56 -22.32
C SER A 785 -30.61 -8.08 -21.86
N VAL A 786 -29.96 -7.26 -22.69
CA VAL A 786 -28.87 -6.36 -22.30
C VAL A 786 -29.20 -5.01 -22.94
N ASP A 787 -29.57 -4.03 -22.12
CA ASP A 787 -30.20 -2.80 -22.59
C ASP A 787 -29.23 -1.62 -22.62
N VAL A 788 -28.27 -1.59 -21.68
CA VAL A 788 -27.29 -0.53 -21.47
C VAL A 788 -25.96 -1.15 -21.07
N VAL A 789 -24.84 -0.64 -21.59
CA VAL A 789 -23.48 -1.12 -21.29
C VAL A 789 -22.59 0.05 -20.86
N LYS A 790 -21.78 -0.11 -19.81
CA LYS A 790 -20.52 0.63 -19.63
C LYS A 790 -19.38 -0.37 -19.77
N MET A 791 -18.35 0.01 -20.51
CA MET A 791 -17.14 -0.79 -20.69
C MET A 791 -15.91 0.07 -20.40
N ASP A 792 -15.10 -0.39 -19.47
CA ASP A 792 -13.93 0.33 -18.96
C ASP A 792 -12.88 -0.69 -18.50
N VAL A 793 -12.06 -1.18 -19.44
CA VAL A 793 -11.14 -2.32 -19.20
C VAL A 793 -9.72 -2.02 -19.65
N GLU A 794 -9.35 -0.74 -19.61
CA GLU A 794 -7.99 -0.23 -19.78
C GLU A 794 -7.28 -0.80 -21.01
N VAL A 795 -7.83 -0.49 -22.20
CA VAL A 795 -7.32 -0.85 -23.54
C VAL A 795 -7.71 -2.26 -24.01
N TYR A 796 -8.43 -3.06 -23.20
CA TYR A 796 -8.95 -4.37 -23.63
C TYR A 796 -10.34 -4.32 -24.29
N GLU A 797 -10.95 -3.15 -24.47
CA GLU A 797 -12.35 -3.02 -24.91
C GLU A 797 -12.57 -3.75 -26.24
N CYS A 798 -11.66 -3.59 -27.20
CA CYS A 798 -11.69 -4.29 -28.48
C CYS A 798 -11.59 -5.82 -28.38
N HIS A 799 -10.88 -6.34 -27.38
CA HIS A 799 -10.81 -7.78 -27.12
C HIS A 799 -12.13 -8.30 -26.53
N VAL A 800 -12.76 -7.53 -25.64
CA VAL A 800 -14.09 -7.83 -25.11
C VAL A 800 -15.15 -7.83 -26.21
N LEU A 801 -15.14 -6.82 -27.08
CA LEU A 801 -16.05 -6.73 -28.23
C LEU A 801 -15.84 -7.87 -29.23
N ALA A 802 -14.59 -8.27 -29.50
CA ALA A 802 -14.28 -9.44 -30.32
C ALA A 802 -14.77 -10.77 -29.70
N GLY A 803 -14.83 -10.86 -28.37
CA GLY A 803 -15.44 -11.96 -27.62
C GLY A 803 -16.93 -11.79 -27.33
N GLY A 804 -17.61 -10.81 -27.92
CA GLY A 804 -18.97 -10.40 -27.58
C GLY A 804 -19.91 -10.30 -28.78
N GLY A 805 -19.83 -11.22 -29.73
CA GLY A 805 -20.62 -11.17 -30.97
C GLY A 805 -22.13 -11.20 -30.72
N SER A 806 -22.58 -11.89 -29.67
CA SER A 806 -24.00 -11.95 -29.27
C SER A 806 -24.52 -10.60 -28.76
N LEU A 807 -23.67 -9.73 -28.21
CA LEU A 807 -24.06 -8.40 -27.74
C LEU A 807 -24.71 -7.59 -28.87
N PHE A 808 -24.10 -7.61 -30.06
CA PHE A 808 -24.63 -6.91 -31.23
C PHE A 808 -25.57 -7.76 -32.09
N ALA A 809 -25.36 -9.08 -32.17
CA ALA A 809 -26.19 -9.94 -33.01
C ALA A 809 -27.57 -10.21 -32.39
N HIS A 810 -27.63 -10.38 -31.06
CA HIS A 810 -28.83 -10.82 -30.34
C HIS A 810 -29.42 -9.72 -29.45
N PHE A 811 -28.63 -9.13 -28.55
CA PHE A 811 -29.15 -8.21 -27.53
C PHE A 811 -29.40 -6.79 -28.05
N GLN A 812 -28.49 -6.28 -28.89
CA GLN A 812 -28.58 -4.96 -29.53
C GLN A 812 -28.90 -3.82 -28.54
N PRO A 813 -28.06 -3.62 -27.50
CA PRO A 813 -28.28 -2.62 -26.45
C PRO A 813 -28.53 -1.23 -27.02
N LYS A 814 -29.34 -0.43 -26.31
CA LYS A 814 -29.73 0.92 -26.75
C LYS A 814 -28.56 1.90 -26.68
N LEU A 815 -27.72 1.75 -25.66
CA LEU A 815 -26.59 2.61 -25.33
C LEU A 815 -25.41 1.75 -24.85
N LEU A 816 -24.22 1.97 -25.40
CA LEU A 816 -22.96 1.54 -24.83
C LEU A 816 -22.11 2.79 -24.60
N GLN A 817 -21.54 2.97 -23.40
CA GLN A 817 -20.46 3.94 -23.16
C GLN A 817 -19.17 3.16 -23.00
N ILE A 818 -18.15 3.50 -23.78
CA ILE A 818 -16.88 2.79 -23.84
C ILE A 818 -15.77 3.81 -23.62
N GLU A 819 -14.85 3.53 -22.70
CA GLU A 819 -13.66 4.36 -22.52
C GLU A 819 -12.78 4.27 -23.77
N THR A 820 -12.46 5.41 -24.38
CA THR A 820 -11.73 5.49 -25.66
C THR A 820 -10.53 6.43 -25.61
N ALA A 821 -10.16 6.96 -24.43
CA ALA A 821 -9.02 7.86 -24.29
C ALA A 821 -7.66 7.21 -24.61
N TRP A 822 -7.60 5.89 -24.79
CA TRP A 822 -6.37 5.11 -24.74
C TRP A 822 -6.19 4.16 -25.94
N GLY A 823 -4.92 3.95 -26.31
CA GLY A 823 -4.55 3.02 -27.38
C GLY A 823 -5.20 3.32 -28.72
N ASN A 824 -5.59 2.25 -29.43
CA ASN A 824 -6.34 2.31 -30.69
C ASN A 824 -7.83 1.93 -30.51
N THR A 825 -8.35 2.04 -29.27
CA THR A 825 -9.71 1.59 -28.94
C THR A 825 -10.76 2.35 -29.73
N SER A 826 -10.59 3.67 -29.91
CA SER A 826 -11.50 4.52 -30.69
C SER A 826 -11.73 4.01 -32.13
N ALA A 827 -10.68 3.53 -32.81
CA ALA A 827 -10.79 3.03 -34.18
C ALA A 827 -11.61 1.74 -34.30
N CYS A 828 -11.47 0.80 -33.35
CA CYS A 828 -12.26 -0.44 -33.38
C CYS A 828 -13.69 -0.25 -32.87
N VAL A 829 -13.91 0.68 -31.93
CA VAL A 829 -15.25 1.10 -31.48
C VAL A 829 -16.01 1.71 -32.67
N HIS A 830 -15.37 2.58 -33.43
CA HIS A 830 -15.89 3.11 -34.69
C HIS A 830 -16.24 2.00 -35.70
N GLU A 831 -15.34 1.05 -35.93
CA GLU A 831 -15.60 -0.11 -36.81
C GLU A 831 -16.83 -0.92 -36.34
N GLN A 832 -16.97 -1.21 -35.05
CA GLN A 832 -18.14 -1.92 -34.54
C GLN A 832 -19.42 -1.06 -34.63
N ALA A 833 -19.33 0.25 -34.44
CA ALA A 833 -20.47 1.15 -34.56
C ALA A 833 -21.02 1.21 -35.98
N GLU A 834 -20.16 1.41 -36.99
CA GLU A 834 -20.55 1.39 -38.40
C GLU A 834 -21.15 0.02 -38.79
N LYS A 835 -20.45 -1.06 -38.44
CA LYS A 835 -20.83 -2.44 -38.77
C LYS A 835 -22.16 -2.88 -38.17
N HIS A 836 -22.52 -2.37 -36.99
CA HIS A 836 -23.71 -2.79 -36.23
C HIS A 836 -24.83 -1.73 -36.16
N GLY A 837 -24.70 -0.58 -36.84
CA GLY A 837 -25.77 0.41 -36.98
C GLY A 837 -25.96 1.31 -35.75
N TYR A 838 -24.86 1.72 -35.14
CA TYR A 838 -24.82 2.69 -34.05
C TYR A 838 -24.29 4.03 -34.55
N ARG A 839 -24.83 5.14 -34.05
CA ARG A 839 -24.15 6.44 -34.14
C ARG A 839 -23.22 6.60 -32.95
N GLU A 840 -22.14 7.32 -33.14
CA GLU A 840 -21.19 7.64 -32.07
C GLU A 840 -21.41 9.05 -31.53
N GLN A 841 -21.03 9.25 -30.26
CA GLN A 841 -20.95 10.56 -29.63
C GLN A 841 -19.82 10.55 -28.60
N LYS A 842 -18.70 11.22 -28.93
CA LYS A 842 -17.57 11.42 -28.01
C LYS A 842 -17.93 12.44 -26.92
N PHE A 843 -17.45 12.23 -25.69
CA PHE A 843 -17.42 13.24 -24.63
C PHE A 843 -16.24 13.00 -23.68
N GLY A 844 -15.20 13.83 -23.78
CA GLY A 844 -13.97 13.62 -23.01
C GLY A 844 -13.22 12.39 -23.51
N GLY A 845 -12.93 11.44 -22.62
CA GLY A 845 -12.32 10.15 -22.95
C GLY A 845 -13.28 9.11 -23.51
N ASP A 846 -14.56 9.16 -23.12
CA ASP A 846 -15.58 8.19 -23.51
C ASP A 846 -16.12 8.42 -24.93
N THR A 847 -16.48 7.31 -25.58
CA THR A 847 -17.35 7.27 -26.75
C THR A 847 -18.64 6.55 -26.40
N ALA A 848 -19.79 7.20 -26.62
CA ALA A 848 -21.09 6.54 -26.57
C ALA A 848 -21.53 6.04 -27.95
N MET A 849 -21.79 4.74 -28.05
CA MET A 849 -22.49 4.12 -29.16
C MET A 849 -24.00 4.12 -28.87
N VAL A 850 -24.78 4.82 -29.69
CA VAL A 850 -26.25 4.92 -29.57
C VAL A 850 -26.91 4.27 -30.76
N ARG A 851 -27.83 3.34 -30.50
CA ARG A 851 -28.53 2.62 -31.57
C ARG A 851 -29.38 3.59 -32.41
N ILE A 852 -29.18 3.56 -33.73
CA ILE A 852 -29.90 4.44 -34.67
C ILE A 852 -31.43 4.19 -34.55
N GLY A 853 -32.20 5.27 -34.48
CA GLY A 853 -33.67 5.22 -34.28
C GLY A 853 -34.14 5.29 -32.82
N HIS A 854 -33.22 5.39 -31.85
CA HIS A 854 -33.54 5.51 -30.40
C HIS A 854 -33.13 6.87 -29.80
N GLU A 855 -33.18 7.92 -30.60
CA GLU A 855 -32.76 9.28 -30.23
C GLU A 855 -33.83 10.04 -29.44
N ALA A 856 -33.39 11.02 -28.64
CA ALA A 856 -34.29 12.00 -28.05
C ALA A 856 -34.75 13.01 -29.14
N PRO A 857 -36.01 13.48 -29.14
CA PRO A 857 -36.43 14.57 -30.02
C PRO A 857 -35.55 15.81 -29.82
N GLU A 858 -35.15 16.46 -30.92
CA GLU A 858 -34.22 17.59 -30.89
C GLU A 858 -34.65 18.68 -29.89
N LEU A 859 -33.80 18.91 -28.89
CA LEU A 859 -33.85 20.14 -28.08
C LEU A 859 -33.34 21.30 -28.95
N GLN A 860 -34.28 21.95 -29.64
CA GLN A 860 -34.00 23.14 -30.44
C GLN A 860 -33.26 24.19 -29.60
N GLN A 861 -32.02 24.49 -29.99
CA GLN A 861 -31.25 25.59 -29.42
C GLN A 861 -31.93 26.91 -29.81
N ALA A 862 -32.56 27.58 -28.84
CA ALA A 862 -33.14 28.89 -29.06
C ALA A 862 -32.03 29.95 -29.23
N PRO A 863 -32.05 30.79 -30.28
CA PRO A 863 -31.08 31.86 -30.44
C PRO A 863 -31.32 32.97 -29.41
N ALA A 864 -30.24 33.65 -29.02
CA ALA A 864 -30.31 34.79 -28.11
C ALA A 864 -30.93 36.01 -28.80
N ASP A 865 -31.96 36.61 -28.19
CA ASP A 865 -32.32 37.99 -28.50
C ASP A 865 -33.00 38.74 -27.34
N ILE A 866 -32.95 40.06 -27.41
CA ILE A 866 -33.29 41.02 -26.35
C ILE A 866 -34.76 41.44 -26.49
N GLY A 867 -35.57 41.31 -25.43
CA GLY A 867 -36.98 41.75 -25.47
C GLY A 867 -37.62 41.95 -24.09
N THR A 868 -38.33 43.06 -23.92
CA THR A 868 -38.92 43.50 -22.65
C THR A 868 -40.40 43.11 -22.49
N SER A 869 -40.86 43.16 -21.22
CA SER A 869 -42.23 43.51 -20.76
C SER A 869 -43.22 42.40 -20.33
N THR A 870 -43.50 42.43 -19.02
CA THR A 870 -44.83 42.49 -18.35
C THR A 870 -45.86 41.34 -18.35
N GLN A 871 -46.18 40.94 -17.10
CA GLN A 871 -47.50 40.62 -16.51
C GLN A 871 -48.21 39.26 -16.71
N ALA A 872 -48.18 38.48 -15.61
CA ALA A 872 -49.32 37.96 -14.82
C ALA A 872 -50.35 36.96 -15.41
N SER A 873 -50.51 35.78 -14.77
CA SER A 873 -51.56 35.48 -13.76
C SER A 873 -51.95 33.99 -13.61
N SER A 874 -52.46 33.61 -12.42
CA SER A 874 -53.25 32.36 -12.08
C SER A 874 -52.60 30.97 -12.34
N SER A 875 -52.15 30.25 -11.30
CA SER A 875 -52.88 29.20 -10.53
C SER A 875 -53.12 27.88 -11.30
N THR A 876 -52.79 26.68 -10.79
CA THR A 876 -53.12 26.17 -9.44
C THR A 876 -52.06 25.24 -8.80
N THR A 877 -52.15 25.13 -7.48
CA THR A 877 -51.30 24.38 -6.53
C THR A 877 -51.49 22.86 -6.51
N LEU A 878 -50.42 22.12 -6.20
CA LEU A 878 -50.40 20.98 -5.25
C LEU A 878 -48.96 20.82 -4.69
N ASP A 879 -48.81 20.86 -3.35
CA ASP A 879 -47.51 20.75 -2.66
C ASP A 879 -46.97 19.30 -2.61
N PRO A 880 -45.65 19.10 -2.44
CA PRO A 880 -45.17 18.80 -1.09
C PRO A 880 -43.95 19.63 -0.63
N ALA A 881 -43.86 19.84 0.69
CA ALA A 881 -42.77 20.53 1.39
C ALA A 881 -41.81 19.52 2.08
N PRO A 882 -40.65 19.94 2.65
CA PRO A 882 -39.99 21.25 2.60
C PRO A 882 -38.52 21.19 2.13
N ILE A 883 -38.13 22.06 1.19
CA ILE A 883 -36.71 22.27 0.85
C ILE A 883 -36.07 23.23 1.86
N PHE A 884 -34.96 22.83 2.49
CA PHE A 884 -34.14 23.75 3.30
C PHE A 884 -33.44 24.78 2.39
N LYS A 885 -33.57 26.06 2.76
CA LYS A 885 -33.18 27.20 1.92
C LYS A 885 -31.68 27.26 1.68
N GLN A 886 -31.25 27.22 0.41
CA GLN A 886 -29.99 27.85 0.01
C GLN A 886 -30.13 29.37 0.07
N SER A 887 -29.21 30.04 0.75
CA SER A 887 -29.13 31.50 0.79
C SER A 887 -28.41 32.03 -0.45
N VAL A 888 -29.12 32.80 -1.27
CA VAL A 888 -28.52 33.60 -2.35
C VAL A 888 -27.58 34.64 -1.72
N ILE A 889 -26.30 34.61 -2.10
CA ILE A 889 -25.37 35.70 -1.82
C ILE A 889 -25.32 36.62 -3.03
N SER A 890 -25.59 37.90 -2.79
CA SER A 890 -25.60 38.96 -3.81
C SER A 890 -24.22 39.19 -4.42
N THR A 891 -24.19 39.55 -5.70
CA THR A 891 -23.01 40.09 -6.39
C THR A 891 -22.39 41.26 -5.63
N SER A 892 -21.23 41.02 -5.02
CA SER A 892 -20.32 42.06 -4.54
C SER A 892 -18.95 41.88 -5.19
N THR A 893 -18.17 42.96 -5.25
CA THR A 893 -16.89 43.05 -5.95
C THR A 893 -15.92 41.91 -5.60
N LEU A 894 -15.42 41.22 -6.64
CA LEU A 894 -14.42 40.16 -6.54
C LEU A 894 -13.25 40.57 -5.64
N SER A 895 -13.12 39.89 -4.49
CA SER A 895 -11.95 40.01 -3.64
C SER A 895 -10.76 39.32 -4.31
N THR A 896 -9.62 39.98 -4.41
CA THR A 896 -8.40 39.44 -5.04
C THR A 896 -7.64 38.48 -4.12
N THR A 897 -8.12 38.24 -2.90
CA THR A 897 -7.61 37.18 -2.02
C THR A 897 -8.39 35.89 -2.23
N PRO A 898 -7.72 34.75 -2.46
CA PRO A 898 -8.35 33.43 -2.40
C PRO A 898 -9.15 33.23 -1.11
N ALA A 899 -10.29 32.55 -1.21
CA ALA A 899 -11.08 32.19 -0.03
C ALA A 899 -10.27 31.29 0.93
N GLY A 900 -10.47 31.44 2.24
CA GLY A 900 -9.76 30.61 3.21
C GLY A 900 -10.13 29.14 3.08
N ILE A 901 -9.12 28.28 2.90
CA ILE A 901 -9.29 26.82 2.85
C ILE A 901 -9.58 26.30 4.25
N SER A 902 -10.67 25.56 4.42
CA SER A 902 -10.95 24.83 5.67
C SER A 902 -10.02 23.63 5.82
N ASP A 903 -9.75 23.20 7.05
CA ASP A 903 -8.91 22.01 7.27
C ASP A 903 -9.57 20.74 6.68
N SER A 904 -10.90 20.65 6.68
CA SER A 904 -11.63 19.58 5.97
C SER A 904 -11.39 19.58 4.46
N MET A 905 -11.19 20.76 3.83
CA MET A 905 -10.90 20.87 2.40
C MET A 905 -9.42 20.59 2.09
N ARG A 906 -8.52 20.82 3.06
CA ARG A 906 -7.12 20.36 2.98
C ARG A 906 -7.01 18.84 3.07
N ASP A 907 -7.62 18.24 4.10
CA ASP A 907 -7.61 16.79 4.31
C ASP A 907 -8.29 16.04 3.14
N MET A 908 -9.14 16.74 2.38
CA MET A 908 -9.84 16.26 1.19
C MET A 908 -9.04 16.39 -0.10
N CYS A 909 -8.59 17.60 -0.44
CA CYS A 909 -8.04 17.90 -1.77
C CYS A 909 -6.52 17.69 -1.89
N VAL A 910 -5.81 17.38 -0.79
CA VAL A 910 -4.34 17.31 -0.76
C VAL A 910 -3.88 15.85 -0.60
N PRO A 911 -3.36 15.20 -1.65
CA PRO A 911 -2.85 13.83 -1.56
C PRO A 911 -1.70 13.68 -0.57
N ALA A 912 -1.51 12.45 -0.06
CA ALA A 912 -0.41 12.13 0.83
C ALA A 912 0.95 12.48 0.20
N GLY A 913 1.83 13.12 0.97
CA GLY A 913 3.12 13.61 0.47
C GLY A 913 3.05 14.94 -0.30
N MET A 914 1.89 15.59 -0.36
CA MET A 914 1.72 16.93 -0.93
C MET A 914 1.37 17.97 0.15
N ARG A 915 1.27 19.24 -0.24
CA ARG A 915 0.86 20.38 0.61
C ARG A 915 0.19 21.46 -0.25
N VAL A 916 -0.53 22.39 0.35
CA VAL A 916 -1.06 23.56 -0.37
C VAL A 916 -0.03 24.68 -0.44
N ALA A 917 0.11 25.30 -1.61
CA ALA A 917 0.69 26.63 -1.81
C ALA A 917 -0.41 27.63 -2.21
N THR A 918 -0.33 28.86 -1.72
CA THR A 918 -1.15 29.97 -2.23
C THR A 918 -0.37 30.68 -3.33
N VAL A 919 -1.00 30.88 -4.50
CA VAL A 919 -0.38 31.53 -5.66
C VAL A 919 -0.84 32.98 -5.75
N SER A 920 0.11 33.87 -6.05
CA SER A 920 -0.11 35.33 -6.14
C SER A 920 -1.15 35.75 -7.19
N ALA A 921 -1.39 34.91 -8.20
CA ALA A 921 -2.44 35.07 -9.21
C ALA A 921 -3.88 34.81 -8.72
N GLY A 922 -4.08 34.51 -7.42
CA GLY A 922 -5.42 34.43 -6.82
C GLY A 922 -6.06 33.05 -6.82
N PHE A 923 -5.26 31.98 -6.81
CA PHE A 923 -5.71 30.60 -6.61
C PHE A 923 -4.81 29.85 -5.60
N HIS A 924 -5.30 28.72 -5.10
CA HIS A 924 -4.48 27.78 -4.33
C HIS A 924 -4.02 26.62 -5.24
N MET A 925 -2.88 26.00 -4.99
CA MET A 925 -2.51 24.77 -5.69
C MET A 925 -1.84 23.77 -4.77
N VAL A 926 -2.04 22.50 -5.07
CA VAL A 926 -1.35 21.39 -4.45
C VAL A 926 0.04 21.29 -5.07
N VAL A 927 1.06 21.24 -4.21
CA VAL A 927 2.46 21.10 -4.59
C VAL A 927 3.10 19.97 -3.79
N LEU A 928 4.16 19.36 -4.31
CA LEU A 928 4.83 18.25 -3.65
C LEU A 928 5.53 18.74 -2.37
N LYS A 929 5.45 17.95 -1.28
CA LYS A 929 5.92 18.38 0.05
C LYS A 929 7.44 18.38 0.17
N SER A 930 8.14 17.57 -0.63
CA SER A 930 9.60 17.44 -0.62
C SER A 930 10.13 16.92 -1.97
N LYS A 931 11.46 17.00 -2.14
CA LYS A 931 12.23 16.53 -3.32
C LYS A 931 11.80 17.12 -4.68
N ASP A 932 11.17 18.30 -4.69
CA ASP A 932 10.73 18.96 -5.94
C ASP A 932 11.00 20.48 -5.92
N ILE A 933 11.82 20.97 -6.85
CA ILE A 933 12.21 22.39 -6.90
C ILE A 933 11.06 23.30 -7.31
N VAL A 934 10.21 22.90 -8.27
CA VAL A 934 9.08 23.69 -8.76
C VAL A 934 8.07 23.89 -7.62
N SER A 935 7.73 22.81 -6.92
CA SER A 935 6.88 22.82 -5.73
C SER A 935 7.45 23.65 -4.57
N GLN A 936 8.78 23.68 -4.41
CA GLN A 936 9.42 24.47 -3.37
C GLN A 936 9.44 25.96 -3.72
N GLU A 937 9.68 26.32 -4.99
CA GLU A 937 9.68 27.70 -5.45
C GLU A 937 8.28 28.31 -5.39
N ILE A 938 7.26 27.61 -5.91
CA ILE A 938 5.85 28.03 -5.82
C ILE A 938 5.42 28.24 -4.35
N TYR A 939 5.81 27.32 -3.45
CA TYR A 939 5.46 27.44 -2.03
C TYR A 939 6.18 28.59 -1.33
N SER A 940 7.44 28.88 -1.69
CA SER A 940 8.25 29.93 -1.06
C SER A 940 8.04 31.34 -1.63
N PHE A 941 7.71 31.44 -2.92
CA PHE A 941 7.65 32.71 -3.66
C PHE A 941 6.29 33.02 -4.27
N HIS A 942 5.31 32.11 -4.14
CA HIS A 942 3.93 32.27 -4.61
C HIS A 942 3.78 32.43 -6.14
N HIS A 943 4.77 31.99 -6.92
CA HIS A 943 4.76 31.97 -8.38
C HIS A 943 5.84 31.00 -8.92
N TRP A 944 5.81 30.73 -10.23
CA TRP A 944 6.85 29.99 -10.97
C TRP A 944 7.05 30.67 -12.33
N GLU A 945 8.25 31.17 -12.59
CA GLU A 945 8.71 31.93 -13.78
C GLU A 945 7.96 33.24 -14.15
N VAL A 946 6.65 33.26 -13.99
CA VAL A 946 5.69 34.31 -14.34
C VAL A 946 4.68 34.45 -13.22
N ASN A 947 4.09 35.64 -13.06
CA ASN A 947 3.19 35.97 -11.93
C ASN A 947 1.71 35.98 -12.34
N ASP A 948 1.46 36.16 -13.64
CA ASP A 948 0.17 36.30 -14.29
C ASP A 948 0.31 35.80 -15.74
N ALA A 949 -0.79 35.35 -16.36
CA ALA A 949 -0.76 34.85 -17.74
C ALA A 949 -0.27 35.93 -18.72
N GLU A 950 -0.62 37.20 -18.49
CA GLU A 950 -0.12 38.31 -19.28
C GLU A 950 1.38 38.56 -19.12
N HIS A 951 2.04 38.12 -18.04
CA HIS A 951 3.49 38.22 -17.87
C HIS A 951 4.23 37.34 -18.90
N MET A 952 3.70 36.16 -19.21
CA MET A 952 4.18 35.29 -20.29
C MET A 952 4.13 36.04 -21.64
N ALA A 953 2.98 36.64 -21.98
CA ALA A 953 2.82 37.41 -23.21
C ALA A 953 3.71 38.67 -23.26
N ARG A 954 3.82 39.43 -22.15
CA ARG A 954 4.73 40.59 -22.04
C ARG A 954 6.19 40.19 -22.27
N ARG A 955 6.65 39.08 -21.69
CA ARG A 955 7.99 38.52 -21.91
C ARG A 955 8.19 38.15 -23.39
N ALA A 956 7.21 37.51 -24.03
CA ALA A 956 7.22 37.22 -25.47
C ALA A 956 7.14 38.48 -26.36
N GLY A 957 6.66 39.62 -25.85
CA GLY A 957 6.47 40.85 -26.61
C GLY A 957 5.15 40.90 -27.39
N THR A 958 4.12 40.21 -26.90
CA THR A 958 2.78 40.12 -27.51
C THR A 958 1.69 40.34 -26.44
N THR A 959 0.43 40.18 -26.83
CA THR A 959 -0.73 40.20 -25.92
C THR A 959 -1.49 38.87 -26.00
N LEU A 960 -2.09 38.43 -24.90
CA LEU A 960 -3.05 37.33 -24.92
C LEU A 960 -4.37 37.80 -25.59
N PRO A 961 -5.15 36.89 -26.19
CA PRO A 961 -6.57 37.15 -26.46
C PRO A 961 -7.36 37.27 -25.14
N PRO A 962 -8.57 37.86 -25.14
CA PRO A 962 -9.39 38.02 -23.92
C PRO A 962 -9.90 36.70 -23.33
N GLY A 963 -9.84 35.61 -24.09
CA GLY A 963 -10.13 34.22 -23.74
C GLY A 963 -9.77 33.33 -24.93
N GLY A 964 -9.99 32.02 -24.82
CA GLY A 964 -9.65 31.04 -25.85
C GLY A 964 -9.22 29.71 -25.23
N THR A 965 -8.48 28.91 -25.99
CA THR A 965 -7.89 27.64 -25.52
C THR A 965 -6.40 27.79 -25.27
N PHE A 966 -5.95 27.41 -24.08
CA PHE A 966 -4.54 27.25 -23.71
C PHE A 966 -4.18 25.76 -23.73
N LEU A 967 -3.04 25.43 -24.32
CA LEU A 967 -2.53 24.08 -24.43
C LEU A 967 -1.22 23.99 -23.62
N ASP A 968 -1.26 23.25 -22.51
CA ASP A 968 -0.17 23.10 -21.55
C ASP A 968 0.45 21.70 -21.73
N ILE A 969 1.56 21.61 -22.46
CA ILE A 969 2.19 20.35 -22.84
C ILE A 969 3.38 20.09 -21.92
N GLY A 970 3.30 19.03 -21.12
CA GLY A 970 4.18 18.84 -19.97
C GLY A 970 3.73 19.72 -18.80
N ALA A 971 2.43 19.70 -18.51
CA ALA A 971 1.81 20.58 -17.52
C ALA A 971 2.37 20.41 -16.10
N ASN A 972 3.10 19.32 -15.82
CA ASN A 972 3.76 19.05 -14.54
C ASN A 972 2.72 19.15 -13.40
N ILE A 973 3.03 19.80 -12.29
CA ILE A 973 2.07 20.02 -11.18
C ILE A 973 0.98 21.08 -11.48
N GLY A 974 0.87 21.57 -12.72
CA GLY A 974 -0.27 22.37 -13.19
C GLY A 974 -0.19 23.88 -12.94
N TYR A 975 1.01 24.46 -12.79
CA TYR A 975 1.14 25.90 -12.53
C TYR A 975 0.55 26.76 -13.66
N TYR A 976 1.01 26.54 -14.90
CA TYR A 976 0.49 27.25 -16.08
C TYR A 976 -0.98 26.90 -16.34
N THR A 977 -1.35 25.62 -16.17
CA THR A 977 -2.73 25.14 -16.25
C THR A 977 -3.70 25.98 -15.41
N LEU A 978 -3.45 26.12 -14.10
CA LEU A 978 -4.32 26.91 -13.24
C LEU A 978 -4.21 28.42 -13.51
N LEU A 979 -3.04 28.92 -13.89
CA LEU A 979 -2.81 30.32 -14.24
C LEU A 979 -3.69 30.77 -15.42
N PHE A 980 -3.79 29.96 -16.47
CA PHE A 980 -4.61 30.24 -17.63
C PHE A 980 -6.11 29.95 -17.40
N ALA A 981 -6.45 28.91 -16.62
CA ALA A 981 -7.84 28.65 -16.23
C ALA A 981 -8.40 29.83 -15.39
N GLN A 982 -7.64 30.32 -14.40
CA GLN A 982 -7.98 31.51 -13.60
C GLN A 982 -8.10 32.77 -14.45
N LYS A 983 -7.32 32.87 -15.54
CA LYS A 983 -7.42 33.97 -16.50
C LYS A 983 -8.68 33.90 -17.39
N GLY A 984 -9.35 32.74 -17.45
CA GLY A 984 -10.59 32.52 -18.20
C GLY A 984 -10.43 31.72 -19.50
N PHE A 985 -9.27 31.11 -19.74
CA PHE A 985 -9.07 30.18 -20.86
C PHE A 985 -9.69 28.82 -20.53
N ASN A 986 -10.08 28.08 -21.57
CA ASN A 986 -10.21 26.63 -21.49
C ASN A 986 -8.81 26.04 -21.63
N VAL A 987 -8.48 25.00 -20.89
CA VAL A 987 -7.12 24.45 -20.81
C VAL A 987 -7.11 22.97 -21.14
N ILE A 988 -6.22 22.58 -22.04
CA ILE A 988 -5.85 21.20 -22.31
C ILE A 988 -4.48 20.97 -21.67
N ALA A 989 -4.43 20.24 -20.56
CA ALA A 989 -3.24 19.99 -19.77
C ALA A 989 -2.72 18.56 -20.01
N VAL A 990 -1.67 18.42 -20.81
CA VAL A 990 -1.08 17.12 -21.16
C VAL A 990 0.05 16.81 -20.18
N GLU A 991 -0.11 15.75 -19.38
CA GLU A 991 0.84 15.37 -18.33
C GLU A 991 0.90 13.85 -18.14
N ALA A 992 2.09 13.29 -18.29
CA ALA A 992 2.32 11.84 -18.31
C ALA A 992 2.47 11.20 -16.93
N MET A 993 3.04 11.89 -15.94
CA MET A 993 3.29 11.32 -14.61
C MET A 993 2.04 11.37 -13.72
N THR A 994 1.61 10.23 -13.17
CA THR A 994 0.38 10.16 -12.36
C THR A 994 0.39 11.07 -11.15
N ARG A 995 1.54 11.19 -10.45
CA ARG A 995 1.69 12.09 -9.30
C ARG A 995 1.47 13.56 -9.68
N ASN A 996 1.96 13.97 -10.84
CA ASN A 996 1.84 15.34 -11.30
C ASN A 996 0.36 15.66 -11.57
N ARG A 997 -0.35 14.77 -12.29
CA ARG A 997 -1.80 14.87 -12.47
C ARG A 997 -2.57 14.94 -11.15
N GLN A 998 -2.16 14.21 -10.13
CA GLN A 998 -2.78 14.28 -8.80
C GLN A 998 -2.58 15.65 -8.13
N ALA A 999 -1.44 16.31 -8.35
CA ALA A 999 -1.28 17.70 -7.95
C ALA A 999 -2.22 18.64 -8.75
N ILE A 1000 -2.40 18.44 -10.05
CA ILE A 1000 -3.40 19.20 -10.85
C ILE A 1000 -4.81 18.96 -10.31
N MET A 1001 -5.25 17.70 -10.17
CA MET A 1001 -6.58 17.31 -9.69
C MET A 1001 -6.87 17.84 -8.27
N GLY A 1002 -5.91 17.72 -7.35
CA GLY A 1002 -6.02 18.30 -6.02
C GLY A 1002 -6.10 19.83 -6.05
N SER A 1003 -5.37 20.48 -6.97
CA SER A 1003 -5.47 21.92 -7.19
C SER A 1003 -6.84 22.33 -7.74
N LEU A 1004 -7.44 21.56 -8.65
CA LEU A 1004 -8.80 21.80 -9.13
C LEU A 1004 -9.85 21.57 -8.03
N CYS A 1005 -9.66 20.57 -7.17
CA CYS A 1005 -10.49 20.36 -5.97
C CYS A 1005 -10.45 21.58 -5.01
N LEU A 1006 -9.27 22.22 -4.85
CA LEU A 1006 -9.13 23.47 -4.10
C LEU A 1006 -9.75 24.70 -4.79
N ASN A 1007 -10.06 24.63 -6.09
CA ASN A 1007 -10.59 25.72 -6.90
C ASN A 1007 -11.71 25.21 -7.84
N PRO A 1008 -12.86 24.76 -7.29
CA PRO A 1008 -13.91 24.10 -8.07
C PRO A 1008 -14.43 24.98 -9.23
N GLN A 1009 -14.36 26.30 -9.11
CA GLN A 1009 -14.69 27.26 -10.17
C GLN A 1009 -13.80 27.18 -11.42
N LEU A 1010 -12.65 26.49 -11.35
CA LEU A 1010 -11.73 26.27 -12.46
C LEU A 1010 -11.87 24.87 -13.08
N GLN A 1011 -12.53 23.93 -12.41
CA GLN A 1011 -12.59 22.54 -12.84
C GLN A 1011 -13.27 22.37 -14.21
N GLU A 1012 -14.35 23.10 -14.48
CA GLU A 1012 -15.05 23.09 -15.78
C GLU A 1012 -14.20 23.60 -16.95
N ARG A 1013 -13.07 24.28 -16.67
CA ARG A 1013 -12.18 24.84 -17.68
C ARG A 1013 -11.00 23.95 -18.03
N VAL A 1014 -10.70 22.91 -17.25
CA VAL A 1014 -9.44 22.15 -17.39
C VAL A 1014 -9.72 20.70 -17.77
N THR A 1015 -9.27 20.32 -18.96
CA THR A 1015 -9.22 18.93 -19.43
C THR A 1015 -7.80 18.41 -19.25
N ILE A 1016 -7.62 17.34 -18.48
CA ILE A 1016 -6.31 16.70 -18.27
C ILE A 1016 -6.17 15.54 -19.26
N VAL A 1017 -5.05 15.50 -19.99
CA VAL A 1017 -4.71 14.43 -20.95
C VAL A 1017 -3.60 13.56 -20.34
N PRO A 1018 -3.91 12.35 -19.87
CA PRO A 1018 -2.98 11.52 -19.08
C PRO A 1018 -1.94 10.71 -19.88
N ALA A 1019 -1.47 11.22 -21.03
CA ALA A 1019 -0.51 10.58 -21.92
C ALA A 1019 0.79 11.39 -22.10
N ALA A 1020 1.87 10.73 -22.53
CA ALA A 1020 3.06 11.42 -23.05
C ALA A 1020 2.92 11.67 -24.56
N LEU A 1021 3.49 12.78 -25.06
CA LEU A 1021 3.45 13.10 -26.49
C LEU A 1021 4.73 12.66 -27.20
N VAL A 1022 4.59 11.99 -28.34
CA VAL A 1022 5.68 11.42 -29.14
C VAL A 1022 5.53 11.73 -30.63
N ALA A 1023 6.57 11.44 -31.40
CA ALA A 1023 6.55 11.57 -32.85
C ALA A 1023 5.71 10.45 -33.51
N PRO A 1024 5.21 10.62 -34.76
CA PRO A 1024 4.36 9.63 -35.41
C PRO A 1024 4.99 8.24 -35.54
N TRP A 1025 6.30 8.16 -35.76
CA TRP A 1025 7.04 6.87 -35.85
C TRP A 1025 7.29 6.20 -34.48
N GLU A 1026 6.76 6.75 -33.39
CA GLU A 1026 6.85 6.19 -32.05
C GLU A 1026 5.49 5.83 -31.43
N VAL A 1027 4.37 6.25 -32.05
CA VAL A 1027 3.03 6.01 -31.50
C VAL A 1027 2.67 4.52 -31.46
N ASP A 1028 3.12 3.75 -32.45
CA ASP A 1028 2.92 2.28 -32.55
C ASP A 1028 3.56 1.49 -31.40
N LYS A 1029 4.40 2.12 -30.57
CA LYS A 1029 4.93 1.52 -29.34
C LYS A 1029 3.83 1.36 -28.27
N GLY A 1030 2.77 2.17 -28.35
CA GLY A 1030 1.64 2.24 -27.40
C GLY A 1030 1.99 2.82 -26.03
N HIS A 1031 3.16 2.46 -25.50
CA HIS A 1031 3.67 2.87 -24.19
C HIS A 1031 5.16 3.20 -24.25
N CYS A 1032 5.60 4.10 -23.37
CA CYS A 1032 7.00 4.39 -23.09
C CYS A 1032 7.24 4.48 -21.58
N VAL A 1033 8.50 4.59 -21.15
CA VAL A 1033 8.85 4.75 -19.73
C VAL A 1033 9.16 6.23 -19.47
N VAL A 1034 8.48 6.86 -18.52
CA VAL A 1034 8.88 8.16 -17.96
C VAL A 1034 9.60 7.92 -16.64
N LYS A 1035 10.78 8.55 -16.46
CA LYS A 1035 11.52 8.55 -15.18
C LYS A 1035 11.79 9.98 -14.75
N SER A 1036 11.80 10.26 -13.45
CA SER A 1036 12.24 11.59 -12.99
C SER A 1036 13.69 11.87 -13.39
N THR A 1037 13.95 13.04 -13.98
CA THR A 1037 15.32 13.50 -14.31
C THR A 1037 16.22 13.57 -13.08
N ASN A 1038 15.64 13.81 -11.89
CA ASN A 1038 16.38 13.86 -10.64
C ASN A 1038 15.51 13.49 -9.43
N TYR A 1039 15.45 12.20 -9.12
CA TYR A 1039 14.69 11.64 -7.99
C TYR A 1039 15.06 12.18 -6.59
N LYS A 1040 16.15 12.95 -6.45
CA LYS A 1040 16.58 13.56 -5.18
C LYS A 1040 16.03 14.98 -4.96
N VAL A 1041 15.82 15.76 -6.02
CA VAL A 1041 15.46 17.20 -5.91
C VAL A 1041 14.41 17.72 -6.90
N ASN A 1042 14.10 16.99 -7.97
CA ASN A 1042 13.09 17.40 -8.95
C ASN A 1042 12.21 16.21 -9.37
N ILE A 1043 11.53 15.59 -8.39
CA ILE A 1043 10.72 14.38 -8.62
C ILE A 1043 9.56 14.62 -9.60
N GLY A 1044 9.02 15.84 -9.68
CA GLY A 1044 7.96 16.20 -10.63
C GLY A 1044 8.44 16.31 -12.07
N ASN A 1045 9.75 16.42 -12.32
CA ASN A 1045 10.27 16.58 -13.67
C ASN A 1045 10.54 15.24 -14.36
N GLY A 1046 9.81 14.94 -15.44
CA GLY A 1046 9.79 13.63 -16.10
C GLY A 1046 10.49 13.60 -17.47
N PHE A 1047 11.50 12.73 -17.60
CA PHE A 1047 12.15 12.42 -18.87
C PHE A 1047 11.55 11.16 -19.50
N LEU A 1048 11.13 11.26 -20.75
CA LEU A 1048 10.54 10.16 -21.50
C LEU A 1048 11.63 9.30 -22.18
N ASN A 1049 11.51 7.98 -22.12
CA ASN A 1049 12.35 7.07 -22.88
C ASN A 1049 11.51 5.98 -23.56
N CYS A 1050 11.58 5.97 -24.89
CA CYS A 1050 10.81 5.10 -25.78
C CYS A 1050 11.67 4.00 -26.44
N LYS A 1051 12.78 3.59 -25.82
CA LYS A 1051 13.63 2.49 -26.33
C LYS A 1051 13.00 1.12 -26.09
N GLN A 1052 13.23 0.21 -27.04
CA GLN A 1052 12.65 -1.13 -27.01
C GLN A 1052 13.30 -1.98 -25.91
N GLY A 1053 12.47 -2.65 -25.10
CA GLY A 1053 12.93 -3.49 -23.98
C GLY A 1053 13.20 -2.75 -22.66
N GLU A 1054 12.94 -1.44 -22.59
CA GLU A 1054 13.10 -0.66 -21.37
C GLU A 1054 11.85 -0.75 -20.47
N SER A 1055 12.07 -0.88 -19.16
CA SER A 1055 11.00 -1.01 -18.16
C SER A 1055 11.39 -0.34 -16.84
N CYS A 1056 10.40 -0.07 -15.98
CA CYS A 1056 10.67 0.22 -14.58
C CYS A 1056 11.11 -1.06 -13.87
N GLN A 1057 12.22 -1.01 -13.13
CA GLN A 1057 12.66 -2.12 -12.29
C GLN A 1057 12.10 -1.97 -10.87
N SER A 1058 12.04 -3.08 -10.13
CA SER A 1058 11.63 -3.06 -8.72
C SER A 1058 12.61 -2.19 -7.92
N GLY A 1059 12.11 -1.11 -7.32
CA GLY A 1059 12.92 -0.09 -6.64
C GLY A 1059 13.17 1.20 -7.44
N ASP A 1060 12.76 1.30 -8.71
CA ASP A 1060 12.82 2.55 -9.49
C ASP A 1060 11.78 3.58 -8.97
N GLU A 1061 12.08 4.26 -7.85
CA GLU A 1061 11.26 5.37 -7.37
C GLU A 1061 11.13 6.45 -8.46
N ASN A 1062 9.89 6.87 -8.76
CA ASN A 1062 9.56 7.87 -9.78
C ASN A 1062 9.76 7.42 -11.23
N CYS A 1063 9.75 6.11 -11.49
CA CYS A 1063 9.54 5.54 -12.81
C CYS A 1063 8.06 5.16 -13.01
N GLN A 1064 7.52 5.41 -14.20
CA GLN A 1064 6.21 4.93 -14.61
C GLN A 1064 6.22 4.49 -16.09
N THR A 1065 5.54 3.39 -16.42
CA THR A 1065 5.15 3.10 -17.81
C THR A 1065 3.91 3.92 -18.15
N VAL A 1066 4.01 4.76 -19.17
CA VAL A 1066 2.97 5.72 -19.58
C VAL A 1066 2.53 5.46 -21.02
N PRO A 1067 1.23 5.58 -21.33
CA PRO A 1067 0.74 5.52 -22.70
C PRO A 1067 1.22 6.74 -23.50
N VAL A 1068 1.34 6.57 -24.81
CA VAL A 1068 1.81 7.62 -25.72
C VAL A 1068 0.79 7.98 -26.80
N LYS A 1069 0.76 9.24 -27.19
CA LYS A 1069 -0.04 9.76 -28.32
C LYS A 1069 0.80 10.73 -29.17
N THR A 1070 0.37 11.01 -30.39
CA THR A 1070 0.84 12.22 -31.09
C THR A 1070 0.04 13.44 -30.62
N LEU A 1071 0.55 14.65 -30.82
CA LEU A 1071 -0.22 15.86 -30.50
C LEU A 1071 -1.46 15.99 -31.39
N ASP A 1072 -1.36 15.64 -32.66
CA ASP A 1072 -2.49 15.64 -33.60
C ASP A 1072 -3.59 14.68 -33.15
N THR A 1073 -3.24 13.48 -32.66
CA THR A 1073 -4.21 12.54 -32.05
C THR A 1073 -4.94 13.15 -30.86
N VAL A 1074 -4.24 13.89 -29.98
CA VAL A 1074 -4.88 14.55 -28.82
C VAL A 1074 -5.80 15.69 -29.26
N LEU A 1075 -5.42 16.46 -30.28
CA LEU A 1075 -6.24 17.53 -30.83
C LEU A 1075 -7.45 16.98 -31.62
N GLU A 1076 -7.32 15.84 -32.27
CA GLU A 1076 -8.42 15.12 -32.93
C GLU A 1076 -9.41 14.52 -31.92
N ASP A 1077 -8.91 13.86 -30.86
CA ASP A 1077 -9.76 13.25 -29.83
C ASP A 1077 -10.59 14.28 -29.05
N LEU A 1078 -9.98 15.44 -28.73
CA LEU A 1078 -10.64 16.50 -27.97
C LEU A 1078 -11.41 17.50 -28.85
N ALA A 1079 -11.14 17.51 -30.16
CA ALA A 1079 -11.74 18.41 -31.16
C ALA A 1079 -11.96 19.87 -30.67
N PRO A 1080 -10.94 20.57 -30.15
CA PRO A 1080 -11.12 21.91 -29.60
C PRO A 1080 -11.45 22.91 -30.71
N SER A 1081 -12.29 23.90 -30.42
CA SER A 1081 -12.70 24.93 -31.39
C SER A 1081 -11.57 25.91 -31.78
N SER A 1082 -10.52 26.00 -30.97
CA SER A 1082 -9.31 26.80 -31.21
C SER A 1082 -8.16 26.25 -30.37
N VAL A 1083 -6.92 26.62 -30.72
CA VAL A 1083 -5.75 26.57 -29.82
C VAL A 1083 -5.02 27.90 -29.98
N ASP A 1084 -5.13 28.76 -28.97
CA ASP A 1084 -4.74 30.17 -29.06
C ASP A 1084 -3.34 30.44 -28.48
N VAL A 1085 -2.97 29.68 -27.45
CA VAL A 1085 -1.73 29.87 -26.68
C VAL A 1085 -1.19 28.50 -26.26
N VAL A 1086 0.12 28.30 -26.32
CA VAL A 1086 0.79 27.03 -25.96
C VAL A 1086 1.97 27.26 -25.02
N LYS A 1087 2.11 26.45 -23.97
CA LYS A 1087 3.39 26.18 -23.28
C LYS A 1087 3.79 24.73 -23.58
N MET A 1088 5.06 24.49 -23.87
CA MET A 1088 5.61 23.16 -24.10
C MET A 1088 6.92 23.01 -23.34
N ASP A 1089 6.99 21.97 -22.50
CA ASP A 1089 8.11 21.68 -21.62
C ASP A 1089 8.16 20.18 -21.33
N VAL A 1090 8.89 19.40 -22.15
CA VAL A 1090 8.82 17.92 -22.14
C VAL A 1090 10.21 17.29 -22.16
N GLU A 1091 11.17 17.97 -21.52
CA GLU A 1091 12.52 17.47 -21.25
C GLU A 1091 13.18 16.80 -22.47
N VAL A 1092 13.44 17.59 -23.51
CA VAL A 1092 14.14 17.22 -24.75
C VAL A 1092 13.24 16.52 -25.81
N TYR A 1093 11.97 16.22 -25.51
CA TYR A 1093 11.03 15.67 -26.51
C TYR A 1093 10.31 16.72 -27.36
N GLU A 1094 10.62 18.02 -27.24
CA GLU A 1094 9.88 19.10 -27.91
C GLU A 1094 9.85 18.89 -29.43
N CYS A 1095 10.96 18.45 -30.03
CA CYS A 1095 11.00 18.14 -31.46
C CYS A 1095 10.10 16.95 -31.85
N ASN A 1096 9.94 15.96 -30.98
CA ASN A 1096 9.11 14.79 -31.24
C ASN A 1096 7.62 15.16 -31.17
N VAL A 1097 7.25 15.99 -30.19
CA VAL A 1097 5.89 16.55 -30.08
C VAL A 1097 5.56 17.42 -31.29
N LEU A 1098 6.46 18.31 -31.71
CA LEU A 1098 6.29 19.15 -32.90
C LEU A 1098 6.17 18.31 -34.19
N ALA A 1099 6.90 17.20 -34.30
CA ALA A 1099 6.79 16.28 -35.44
C ALA A 1099 5.45 15.52 -35.48
N GLY A 1100 4.81 15.32 -34.33
CA GLY A 1100 3.47 14.73 -34.21
C GLY A 1100 2.34 15.76 -34.05
N GLY A 1101 2.57 17.03 -34.40
CA GLY A 1101 1.65 18.15 -34.14
C GLY A 1101 1.47 19.07 -35.33
N GLY A 1102 1.30 18.53 -36.54
CA GLY A 1102 1.16 19.31 -37.76
C GLY A 1102 -0.11 20.15 -37.83
N SER A 1103 -1.22 19.69 -37.22
CA SER A 1103 -2.49 20.42 -37.15
C SER A 1103 -2.38 21.69 -36.31
N LEU A 1104 -1.53 21.69 -35.26
CA LEU A 1104 -1.26 22.87 -34.44
C LEU A 1104 -0.83 24.06 -35.31
N PHE A 1105 0.02 23.81 -36.31
CA PHE A 1105 0.56 24.86 -37.18
C PHE A 1105 -0.21 25.10 -38.47
N THR A 1106 -1.08 24.20 -38.90
CA THR A 1106 -1.77 24.28 -40.20
C THR A 1106 -3.27 24.53 -40.07
N HIS A 1107 -3.87 24.16 -38.94
CA HIS A 1107 -5.29 24.36 -38.65
C HIS A 1107 -5.49 25.44 -37.58
N PHE A 1108 -4.80 25.32 -36.44
CA PHE A 1108 -5.04 26.20 -35.29
C PHE A 1108 -4.26 27.52 -35.31
N HIS A 1109 -3.02 27.52 -35.80
CA HIS A 1109 -2.13 28.69 -35.83
C HIS A 1109 -2.12 29.54 -34.52
N PRO A 1110 -1.70 28.97 -33.36
CA PRO A 1110 -1.70 29.69 -32.09
C PRO A 1110 -0.97 31.03 -32.16
N LYS A 1111 -1.47 32.06 -31.45
CA LYS A 1111 -0.88 33.40 -31.43
C LYS A 1111 0.49 33.44 -30.73
N LEU A 1112 0.64 32.60 -29.71
CA LEU A 1112 1.84 32.48 -28.89
C LEU A 1112 2.10 31.00 -28.56
N LEU A 1113 3.30 30.52 -28.87
CA LEU A 1113 3.83 29.28 -28.30
C LEU A 1113 5.09 29.64 -27.51
N GLN A 1114 5.24 29.15 -26.28
CA GLN A 1114 6.47 29.26 -25.51
C GLN A 1114 7.01 27.85 -25.25
N ILE A 1115 8.21 27.56 -25.76
CA ILE A 1115 8.77 26.21 -25.81
C ILE A 1115 10.14 26.20 -25.13
N GLU A 1116 10.35 25.29 -24.19
CA GLU A 1116 11.67 25.10 -23.55
C GLU A 1116 12.71 24.70 -24.62
N THR A 1117 13.83 25.41 -24.62
CA THR A 1117 14.89 25.31 -25.64
C THR A 1117 16.29 25.62 -25.07
N ALA A 1118 16.47 25.51 -23.75
CA ALA A 1118 17.76 25.55 -23.07
C ALA A 1118 18.54 24.24 -23.23
N TRP A 1119 17.84 23.11 -23.44
CA TRP A 1119 18.40 21.76 -23.46
C TRP A 1119 18.19 21.05 -24.80
N GLY A 1120 19.02 20.03 -25.06
CA GLY A 1120 18.89 19.17 -26.24
C GLY A 1120 19.04 19.89 -27.59
N ASN A 1121 18.26 19.46 -28.57
CA ASN A 1121 18.23 20.00 -29.93
C ASN A 1121 16.95 20.84 -30.23
N ALA A 1122 16.10 21.07 -29.22
CA ALA A 1122 14.80 21.75 -29.35
C ALA A 1122 14.88 23.09 -30.09
N SER A 1123 15.92 23.89 -29.83
CA SER A 1123 16.16 25.18 -30.49
C SER A 1123 16.23 25.07 -32.03
N HIS A 1124 16.68 23.94 -32.60
CA HIS A 1124 16.77 23.75 -34.04
C HIS A 1124 15.40 23.48 -34.68
N CYS A 1125 14.62 22.55 -34.12
CA CYS A 1125 13.29 22.23 -34.66
C CYS A 1125 12.28 23.37 -34.43
N VAL A 1126 12.38 24.08 -33.29
CA VAL A 1126 11.57 25.28 -33.01
C VAL A 1126 11.88 26.41 -34.01
N GLN A 1127 13.15 26.65 -34.35
CA GLN A 1127 13.52 27.62 -35.38
C GLN A 1127 13.04 27.21 -36.78
N ALA A 1128 13.14 25.92 -37.12
CA ALA A 1128 12.66 25.39 -38.40
C ALA A 1128 11.13 25.53 -38.54
N ALA A 1129 10.37 25.12 -37.52
CA ALA A 1129 8.92 25.27 -37.48
C ALA A 1129 8.50 26.75 -37.53
N ALA A 1130 9.19 27.63 -36.79
CA ALA A 1130 8.90 29.05 -36.82
C ALA A 1130 9.15 29.70 -38.20
N LEU A 1131 10.21 29.29 -38.89
CA LEU A 1131 10.48 29.74 -40.26
C LEU A 1131 9.42 29.21 -41.24
N GLN A 1132 9.08 27.92 -41.15
CA GLN A 1132 8.13 27.23 -42.03
C GLN A 1132 6.70 27.78 -41.90
N TYR A 1133 6.23 28.04 -40.69
CA TYR A 1133 4.84 28.42 -40.40
C TYR A 1133 4.65 29.91 -40.10
N GLY A 1134 5.64 30.76 -40.44
CA GLY A 1134 5.47 32.22 -40.44
C GLY A 1134 5.60 32.92 -39.09
N TYR A 1135 6.14 32.28 -38.06
CA TYR A 1135 6.33 32.87 -36.74
C TYR A 1135 7.55 33.79 -36.66
N SER A 1136 7.57 34.63 -35.63
CA SER A 1136 8.75 35.35 -35.16
C SER A 1136 9.22 34.74 -33.84
N THR A 1137 10.53 34.52 -33.68
CA THR A 1137 11.11 33.90 -32.48
C THR A 1137 11.77 34.93 -31.58
N LYS A 1138 11.55 34.82 -30.27
CA LYS A 1138 12.21 35.62 -29.23
C LYS A 1138 12.67 34.72 -28.08
N LYS A 1139 13.92 34.84 -27.62
CA LYS A 1139 14.39 34.13 -26.42
C LYS A 1139 13.81 34.77 -25.16
N VAL A 1140 13.37 33.93 -24.21
CA VAL A 1140 12.62 34.30 -23.01
C VAL A 1140 13.13 33.46 -21.82
N ALA A 1141 14.32 33.80 -21.31
CA ALA A 1141 15.12 32.95 -20.41
C ALA A 1141 15.56 31.65 -21.12
N GLY A 1142 15.26 30.46 -20.59
CA GLY A 1142 15.53 29.18 -21.26
C GLY A 1142 14.72 29.04 -22.55
N ASP A 1143 13.44 29.38 -22.48
CA ASP A 1143 12.45 29.22 -23.53
C ASP A 1143 12.70 30.08 -24.79
N THR A 1144 12.10 29.62 -25.89
CA THR A 1144 11.88 30.39 -27.11
C THR A 1144 10.38 30.62 -27.27
N ALA A 1145 9.97 31.89 -27.28
CA ALA A 1145 8.63 32.28 -27.66
C ALA A 1145 8.52 32.41 -29.19
N MET A 1146 7.58 31.68 -29.79
CA MET A 1146 7.10 31.86 -31.16
C MET A 1146 5.85 32.73 -31.12
N VAL A 1147 5.90 33.91 -31.74
CA VAL A 1147 4.76 34.82 -31.87
C VAL A 1147 4.34 34.86 -33.33
N SER A 1148 3.06 34.59 -33.61
CA SER A 1148 2.49 34.65 -34.97
C SER A 1148 2.69 36.05 -35.54
N LYS A 1149 3.25 36.17 -36.74
CA LYS A 1149 3.30 37.48 -37.41
C LYS A 1149 1.88 37.92 -37.78
N PRO A 1150 1.53 39.21 -37.64
CA PRO A 1150 0.36 39.75 -38.31
C PRO A 1150 0.46 39.48 -39.80
N LEU A 1151 -0.63 38.99 -40.41
CA LEU A 1151 -0.80 38.89 -41.86
C LEU A 1151 -0.86 40.28 -42.51
#